data_AF-A0A0Q4BN52-F1
#
_entry.id   AF-A0A0Q4BN52-F1
#
_cell.length_a   1.000
_cell.length_b   1.000
_cell.length_c   1.000
_cell.angle_alpha   90.00
_cell.angle_beta   90.00
_cell.angle_gamma   90.00
#
_symmetry.space_group_name_H-M   'P 1'
#
loop_
_entity.id
_entity.type
_entity.pdbx_description
1 polymer ?
#
loop_
_entity_poly.entity_id
_entity_poly.type
_entity_poly.pdbx_seq_one_letter_code
_entity_poly.pdbx_strand_id
1 'polypeptide(L)'
;MSALDFGARALAVRAGAQAPRTFAALAASALHDQVERIESAGHAATGRGAGAYVCDALATPALMAAHPAAVFAGAGKRHFRLLGTPDGFVTPEMLGCPAYAPGVNQQPYIQAAIDYAKAAGLKGVYFPEAVYELWSPPRNLASGYAATDRSGNFLVIDGAAISLIGRHGNRTRLHCKGPRGGSLATDYQVVNVASYGGDVIWRGAAVMLTGSTSAFGPRPDDSALSHVTIRDLVFYSDAKGVRNTAWPAQPLSRDPTGLRENCWDISNKGVYFQQNVHVGNVYIENVEILGFLGEAVYTSGVYATPGLKASRISLRNCVVRDTNGQALNPNGPSFFDVDGFYAENCGFAFEGWSGVEVGRVVNAYFRKCNSGAIYGSYTYDAPLRTDGSQPGCIVDATFEDCGDVYIGSYVQGRLRLIDSSLALITQSATMECKGNNLDVTVTVHSKNMAQAMRFSTFPGSSQKICNNTIRLNVVRSKEAEAAGYWCTALVNQAGSLGKSNYVSLRGYAGTIGTTTGVTDNYAAIVNDGIQGSNGTFGTPFDPTTTPAPDMGCGWMRATTFSSGATNCPVSLPALTMFNHNAEIVIEHRDGAKPGNVVEIKDGTVTRCLLGFKDAARFRANKATASWDLVTPTKARSATATIEMAATAIGAESGPYVIPASGCRPHHRVGVTVPATGIGGLVVSAQRAETDAVRFWLRNVDGTAPSAMASATFTARWWIDPL
;
A
#
# COMPACT_ATOMS: atom_id res chain seq x y z
N MET A 1 -5.59 -29.96 24.12
CA MET A 1 -4.96 -29.82 25.46
C MET A 1 -3.47 -29.61 25.23
N SER A 2 -2.85 -28.60 25.85
CA SER A 2 -1.41 -28.34 25.69
C SER A 2 -0.59 -29.16 26.69
N ALA A 3 0.69 -29.43 26.39
CA ALA A 3 1.61 -30.13 27.29
C ALA A 3 1.78 -29.42 28.65
N LEU A 4 1.54 -28.10 28.70
CA LEU A 4 1.58 -27.29 29.92
C LEU A 4 0.40 -27.57 30.88
N ASP A 5 -0.80 -27.80 30.34
CA ASP A 5 -1.99 -28.19 31.13
C ASP A 5 -1.79 -29.59 31.74
N PHE A 6 -1.14 -30.50 31.01
CA PHE A 6 -0.70 -31.80 31.56
C PHE A 6 0.31 -31.63 32.70
N GLY A 7 1.23 -30.67 32.60
CA GLY A 7 2.19 -30.37 33.66
C GLY A 7 1.50 -29.96 34.96
N ALA A 8 0.65 -28.93 34.92
CA ALA A 8 -0.06 -28.44 36.10
C ALA A 8 -1.00 -29.51 36.70
N ARG A 9 -1.70 -30.29 35.87
CA ARG A 9 -2.58 -31.37 36.33
C ARG A 9 -1.81 -32.58 36.89
N ALA A 10 -0.71 -32.98 36.25
CA ALA A 10 0.12 -34.08 36.74
C ALA A 10 0.78 -33.73 38.08
N LEU A 11 1.18 -32.47 38.28
CA LEU A 11 1.63 -31.94 39.57
C LEU A 11 0.50 -31.99 40.61
N ALA A 12 -0.72 -31.56 40.25
CA ALA A 12 -1.88 -31.66 41.15
C ALA A 12 -2.20 -33.11 41.57
N VAL A 13 -2.05 -34.09 40.67
CA VAL A 13 -2.22 -35.52 40.97
C VAL A 13 -1.12 -36.04 41.91
N ARG A 14 0.15 -35.66 41.69
CA ARG A 14 1.27 -36.05 42.57
C ARG A 14 1.17 -35.40 43.95
N ALA A 15 0.83 -34.11 44.02
CA ALA A 15 0.57 -33.41 45.27
C ALA A 15 -0.66 -33.98 46.01
N GLY A 16 -1.66 -34.46 45.27
CA GLY A 16 -2.81 -35.19 45.83
C GLY A 16 -2.45 -36.51 46.54
N ALA A 17 -1.38 -37.18 46.11
CA ALA A 17 -0.87 -38.38 46.77
C ALA A 17 -0.11 -38.07 48.08
N GLN A 18 0.29 -36.81 48.30
CA GLN A 18 0.91 -36.31 49.52
C GLN A 18 0.00 -35.24 50.16
N ALA A 19 -1.14 -35.64 50.75
CA ALA A 19 -2.08 -34.75 51.47
C ALA A 19 -2.21 -33.34 50.84
N PRO A 20 -3.03 -33.15 49.79
CA PRO A 20 -2.97 -31.99 48.90
C PRO A 20 -2.97 -30.66 49.67
N ARG A 21 -1.89 -29.90 49.54
CA ARG A 21 -1.74 -28.57 50.18
C ARG A 21 -1.90 -27.46 49.16
N THR A 22 -2.68 -26.44 49.51
CA THR A 22 -2.77 -25.17 48.78
C THR A 22 -1.56 -24.28 49.09
N PHE A 23 -1.35 -23.20 48.33
CA PHE A 23 -0.31 -22.20 48.63
C PHE A 23 -0.39 -21.67 50.08
N ALA A 24 -1.60 -21.34 50.54
CA ALA A 24 -1.83 -20.90 51.91
C ALA A 24 -1.49 -21.99 52.95
N ALA A 25 -1.80 -23.25 52.67
CA ALA A 25 -1.46 -24.37 53.55
C ALA A 25 0.05 -24.65 53.59
N LEU A 26 0.78 -24.39 52.49
CA LEU A 26 2.24 -24.48 52.46
C LEU A 26 2.89 -23.43 53.37
N ALA A 27 2.40 -22.19 53.37
CA ALA A 27 2.89 -21.13 54.25
C ALA A 27 2.74 -21.47 55.74
N ALA A 28 1.67 -22.17 56.12
CA ALA A 28 1.44 -22.62 57.50
C ALA A 28 2.23 -23.89 57.88
N SER A 29 2.93 -24.52 56.94
CA SER A 29 3.59 -25.80 57.17
C SER A 29 4.98 -25.66 57.79
N ALA A 30 5.30 -26.53 58.76
CA ALA A 30 6.67 -26.77 59.20
C ALA A 30 7.38 -27.69 58.20
N LEU A 31 8.08 -27.10 57.23
CA LEU A 31 8.83 -27.82 56.20
C LEU A 31 10.24 -28.18 56.72
N HIS A 32 10.68 -29.41 56.47
CA HIS A 32 12.01 -29.88 56.88
C HIS A 32 13.13 -29.09 56.17
N ASP A 33 14.26 -28.87 56.84
CA ASP A 33 15.35 -28.01 56.35
C ASP A 33 16.00 -28.51 55.05
N GLN A 34 15.90 -29.81 54.77
CA GLN A 34 16.41 -30.43 53.54
C GLN A 34 15.45 -30.33 52.34
N VAL A 35 14.22 -29.80 52.52
CA VAL A 35 13.28 -29.64 51.41
C VAL A 35 13.71 -28.44 50.56
N GLU A 36 14.19 -28.69 49.35
CA GLU A 36 14.57 -27.63 48.40
C GLU A 36 13.43 -27.27 47.44
N ARG A 37 12.51 -28.20 47.22
CA ARG A 37 11.37 -28.03 46.31
C ARG A 37 10.10 -28.66 46.88
N ILE A 38 8.98 -27.98 46.69
CA ILE A 38 7.65 -28.46 47.09
C ILE A 38 6.62 -28.13 46.02
N GLU A 39 5.53 -28.89 45.97
CA GLU A 39 4.45 -28.70 44.99
C GLU A 39 3.15 -28.41 45.74
N SER A 40 2.36 -27.46 45.24
CA SER A 40 1.00 -27.21 45.71
C SER A 40 0.00 -27.93 44.80
N ALA A 41 -1.09 -28.39 45.39
CA ALA A 41 -2.23 -28.92 44.63
C ALA A 41 -3.12 -27.79 44.07
N GLY A 42 -2.85 -26.53 44.44
CA GLY A 42 -3.56 -25.33 43.99
C GLY A 42 -3.12 -24.07 44.74
N HIS A 43 -3.59 -22.89 44.33
CA HIS A 43 -3.25 -21.62 44.98
C HIS A 43 -4.17 -21.31 46.16
N ALA A 44 -5.40 -20.84 45.89
CA ALA A 44 -6.42 -20.61 46.92
C ALA A 44 -7.21 -21.89 47.26
N ALA A 45 -7.41 -22.77 46.28
CA ALA A 45 -8.13 -24.03 46.42
C ALA A 45 -7.46 -25.11 45.56
N THR A 46 -7.61 -26.37 45.95
CA THR A 46 -7.10 -27.53 45.20
C THR A 46 -7.68 -27.58 43.78
N GLY A 47 -6.86 -27.97 42.80
CA GLY A 47 -7.26 -28.18 41.41
C GLY A 47 -7.08 -26.98 40.49
N ARG A 48 -6.67 -25.81 41.02
CA ARG A 48 -6.40 -24.61 40.23
C ARG A 48 -5.18 -23.87 40.75
N GLY A 49 -4.29 -23.44 39.86
CA GLY A 49 -3.10 -22.69 40.25
C GLY A 49 -2.06 -23.53 40.98
N ALA A 50 -2.03 -24.85 40.72
CA ALA A 50 -0.97 -25.72 41.22
C ALA A 50 0.39 -25.21 40.71
N GLY A 51 1.39 -25.21 41.58
CA GLY A 51 2.72 -24.69 41.28
C GLY A 51 3.81 -25.50 41.98
N ALA A 52 5.03 -25.43 41.44
CA ALA A 52 6.23 -25.88 42.11
C ALA A 52 6.90 -24.67 42.77
N TYR A 53 7.41 -24.82 43.98
CA TYR A 53 8.09 -23.77 44.72
C TYR A 53 9.47 -24.24 45.15
N VAL A 54 10.46 -23.37 45.05
CA VAL A 54 11.86 -23.68 45.37
C VAL A 54 12.41 -22.74 46.44
N CYS A 55 13.21 -23.28 47.34
CA CYS A 55 14.00 -22.51 48.30
C CYS A 55 15.41 -22.35 47.76
N ASP A 56 15.68 -21.23 47.09
CA ASP A 56 16.97 -20.90 46.50
C ASP A 56 17.41 -19.47 46.87
N ALA A 57 18.54 -19.03 46.33
CA ALA A 57 19.10 -17.70 46.62
C ALA A 57 18.18 -16.52 46.24
N LEU A 58 17.20 -16.73 45.35
CA LEU A 58 16.26 -15.70 44.92
C LEU A 58 15.02 -15.65 45.82
N ALA A 59 14.69 -16.75 46.49
CA ALA A 59 13.62 -16.81 47.49
C ALA A 59 14.03 -16.04 48.76
N THR A 60 13.77 -14.73 48.75
CA THR A 60 14.16 -13.81 49.83
C THR A 60 12.93 -13.19 50.51
N PRO A 61 13.07 -12.65 51.74
CA PRO A 61 12.02 -11.86 52.37
C PRO A 61 11.59 -10.65 51.52
N ALA A 62 12.53 -10.03 50.81
CA ALA A 62 12.26 -8.90 49.94
C ALA A 62 11.40 -9.30 48.73
N LEU A 63 11.72 -10.43 48.08
CA LEU A 63 10.90 -10.96 46.99
C LEU A 63 9.51 -11.35 47.50
N MET A 64 9.41 -11.92 48.70
CA MET A 64 8.13 -12.24 49.33
C MET A 64 7.28 -11.01 49.63
N ALA A 65 7.88 -9.94 50.16
CA ALA A 65 7.18 -8.69 50.41
C ALA A 65 6.65 -8.07 49.10
N ALA A 66 7.41 -8.15 48.01
CA ALA A 66 7.02 -7.63 46.70
C ALA A 66 6.00 -8.53 45.96
N HIS A 67 6.09 -9.86 46.14
CA HIS A 67 5.26 -10.85 45.42
C HIS A 67 4.67 -11.91 46.35
N PRO A 68 3.83 -11.53 47.32
CA PRO A 68 3.31 -12.45 48.34
C PRO A 68 2.38 -13.54 47.78
N ALA A 69 1.87 -13.38 46.55
CA ALA A 69 1.09 -14.40 45.87
C ALA A 69 1.95 -15.50 45.22
N ALA A 70 3.25 -15.25 45.02
CA ALA A 70 4.17 -16.16 44.35
C ALA A 70 5.26 -16.69 45.29
N VAL A 71 5.43 -16.09 46.47
CA VAL A 71 6.48 -16.46 47.43
C VAL A 71 5.88 -16.54 48.83
N PHE A 72 6.28 -17.54 49.59
CA PHE A 72 5.87 -17.70 50.98
C PHE A 72 7.05 -18.03 51.89
N ALA A 73 6.90 -17.77 53.17
CA ALA A 73 7.79 -18.30 54.21
C ALA A 73 7.08 -19.47 54.90
N GLY A 74 7.74 -20.62 54.99
CA GLY A 74 7.25 -21.71 55.84
C GLY A 74 7.39 -21.37 57.33
N ALA A 75 6.84 -22.19 58.22
CA ALA A 75 6.89 -21.94 59.67
C ALA A 75 8.34 -21.84 60.21
N GLY A 76 9.32 -22.47 59.55
CA GLY A 76 10.74 -22.37 59.84
C GLY A 76 11.44 -21.12 59.27
N LYS A 77 10.70 -20.12 58.76
CA LYS A 77 11.20 -18.87 58.14
C LYS A 77 12.04 -19.04 56.87
N ARG A 78 12.14 -20.25 56.32
CA ARG A 78 12.68 -20.50 54.98
C ARG A 78 11.69 -20.00 53.94
N HIS A 79 12.19 -19.33 52.91
CA HIS A 79 11.38 -18.74 51.85
C HIS A 79 11.37 -19.65 50.63
N PHE A 80 10.20 -19.78 50.02
CA PHE A 80 10.00 -20.58 48.82
C PHE A 80 9.33 -19.71 47.78
N ARG A 81 9.93 -19.60 46.59
CA ARG A 81 9.38 -18.84 45.47
C ARG A 81 8.79 -19.77 44.43
N LEU A 82 7.78 -19.31 43.70
CA LEU A 82 7.17 -20.02 42.59
C LEU A 82 8.21 -20.26 41.48
N LEU A 83 8.44 -21.51 41.14
CA LEU A 83 9.23 -21.89 40.00
C LEU A 83 8.36 -21.79 38.75
N GLY A 84 8.89 -21.16 37.69
CA GLY A 84 8.23 -21.18 36.39
C GLY A 84 8.09 -22.60 35.83
N THR A 85 7.26 -22.77 34.82
CA THR A 85 7.18 -23.99 34.02
C THR A 85 8.56 -24.31 33.41
N PRO A 86 8.79 -25.55 32.92
CA PRO A 86 10.04 -25.88 32.23
C PRO A 86 10.36 -24.96 31.04
N ASP A 87 9.32 -24.40 30.40
CA ASP A 87 9.48 -23.45 29.31
C ASP A 87 9.84 -22.02 29.77
N GLY A 88 9.84 -21.76 31.08
CA GLY A 88 10.17 -20.48 31.69
C GLY A 88 8.99 -19.53 31.84
N PHE A 89 7.76 -20.01 31.97
CA PHE A 89 6.56 -19.17 32.10
C PHE A 89 5.87 -19.35 33.45
N VAL A 90 5.11 -18.36 33.88
CA VAL A 90 4.09 -18.49 34.94
C VAL A 90 2.70 -18.31 34.36
N THR A 91 1.69 -18.72 35.11
CA THR A 91 0.28 -18.50 34.74
C THR A 91 -0.39 -17.62 35.80
N PRO A 92 -1.40 -16.80 35.44
CA PRO A 92 -2.14 -16.01 36.43
C PRO A 92 -2.72 -16.88 37.56
N GLU A 93 -3.14 -18.11 37.26
CA GLU A 93 -3.71 -19.05 38.22
C GLU A 93 -2.72 -19.46 39.30
N MET A 94 -1.43 -19.63 38.95
CA MET A 94 -0.37 -19.91 39.93
C MET A 94 -0.15 -18.78 40.93
N LEU A 95 -0.69 -17.58 40.65
CA LEU A 95 -0.70 -16.43 41.55
C LEU A 95 -2.09 -16.17 42.15
N GLY A 96 -3.00 -17.14 42.03
CA GLY A 96 -4.32 -17.08 42.66
C GLY A 96 -5.41 -16.45 41.80
N CYS A 97 -5.18 -16.26 40.50
CA CYS A 97 -6.22 -15.78 39.60
C CYS A 97 -7.46 -16.69 39.66
N PRO A 98 -8.66 -16.16 40.00
CA PRO A 98 -9.88 -16.94 40.04
C PRO A 98 -10.25 -17.43 38.64
N ALA A 99 -11.15 -18.42 38.57
CA ALA A 99 -11.75 -18.85 37.31
C ALA A 99 -12.51 -17.70 36.66
N TYR A 100 -12.46 -17.64 35.33
CA TYR A 100 -13.30 -16.72 34.60
C TYR A 100 -14.76 -16.87 35.01
N ALA A 101 -15.34 -15.75 35.46
CA ALA A 101 -16.76 -15.56 35.62
C ALA A 101 -17.06 -14.10 35.25
N PRO A 102 -18.18 -13.81 34.54
CA PRO A 102 -18.57 -12.44 34.24
C PRO A 102 -18.63 -11.58 35.51
N GLY A 103 -17.99 -10.42 35.49
CA GLY A 103 -17.95 -9.52 36.64
C GLY A 103 -16.86 -9.84 37.68
N VAL A 104 -15.90 -10.71 37.35
CA VAL A 104 -14.71 -10.95 38.18
C VAL A 104 -13.51 -10.28 37.53
N ASN A 105 -12.90 -9.32 38.23
CA ASN A 105 -11.69 -8.66 37.74
C ASN A 105 -10.46 -9.56 37.92
N GLN A 106 -9.88 -10.03 36.82
CA GLN A 106 -8.67 -10.84 36.79
C GLN A 106 -7.41 -10.01 36.47
N GLN A 107 -7.55 -8.72 36.14
CA GLN A 107 -6.44 -7.83 35.80
C GLN A 107 -5.32 -7.80 36.86
N PRO A 108 -5.60 -7.67 38.17
CA PRO A 108 -4.54 -7.56 39.18
C PRO A 108 -3.64 -8.81 39.25
N TYR A 109 -4.22 -9.99 39.04
CA TYR A 109 -3.49 -11.26 39.06
C TYR A 109 -2.61 -11.43 37.82
N ILE A 110 -3.07 -10.95 36.66
CA ILE A 110 -2.28 -10.98 35.43
C ILE A 110 -1.11 -10.01 35.54
N GLN A 111 -1.33 -8.78 36.04
CA GLN A 111 -0.24 -7.84 36.26
C GLN A 111 0.76 -8.37 37.29
N ALA A 112 0.29 -8.96 38.39
CA ALA A 112 1.18 -9.61 39.37
C ALA A 112 2.01 -10.74 38.75
N ALA A 113 1.47 -11.49 37.79
CA ALA A 113 2.20 -12.54 37.08
C ALA A 113 3.29 -11.96 36.17
N ILE A 114 3.01 -10.85 35.49
CA ILE A 114 4.00 -10.10 34.68
C ILE A 114 5.13 -9.59 35.58
N ASP A 115 4.77 -8.92 36.68
CA ASP A 115 5.73 -8.32 37.61
C ASP A 115 6.60 -9.39 38.28
N TYR A 116 6.00 -10.53 38.67
CA TYR A 116 6.75 -11.66 39.23
C TYR A 116 7.65 -12.32 38.18
N ALA A 117 7.18 -12.53 36.96
CA ALA A 117 7.99 -13.11 35.89
C ALA A 117 9.26 -12.30 35.66
N LYS A 118 9.14 -10.97 35.67
CA LYS A 118 10.28 -10.04 35.64
C LYS A 118 11.21 -10.22 36.83
N ALA A 119 10.70 -10.16 38.06
CA ALA A 119 11.52 -10.28 39.27
C ALA A 119 12.22 -11.64 39.39
N ALA A 120 11.60 -12.69 38.87
CA ALA A 120 12.09 -14.06 38.90
C ALA A 120 12.99 -14.45 37.70
N GLY A 121 13.21 -13.54 36.74
CA GLY A 121 14.01 -13.81 35.54
C GLY A 121 13.39 -14.84 34.59
N LEU A 122 12.06 -14.87 34.50
CA LEU A 122 11.28 -15.77 33.65
C LEU A 122 11.00 -15.15 32.28
N LYS A 123 10.62 -15.98 31.30
CA LYS A 123 10.32 -15.54 29.92
C LYS A 123 8.98 -14.81 29.80
N GLY A 124 8.03 -15.10 30.69
CA GLY A 124 6.80 -14.32 30.80
C GLY A 124 5.59 -15.08 31.29
N VAL A 125 4.42 -14.72 30.75
CA VAL A 125 3.11 -15.22 31.20
C VAL A 125 2.44 -16.04 30.12
N TYR A 126 2.03 -17.26 30.48
CA TYR A 126 1.17 -18.12 29.68
C TYR A 126 -0.27 -18.06 30.21
N PHE A 127 -1.23 -17.95 29.30
CA PHE A 127 -2.65 -17.88 29.64
C PHE A 127 -3.35 -19.22 29.33
N PRO A 128 -3.53 -20.10 30.32
CA PRO A 128 -4.15 -21.41 30.09
C PRO A 128 -5.68 -21.35 29.91
N GLU A 129 -6.35 -20.29 30.38
CA GLU A 129 -7.80 -20.16 30.16
C GLU A 129 -8.15 -19.63 28.79
N ALA A 130 -9.40 -19.88 28.38
CA ALA A 130 -9.94 -19.35 27.14
C ALA A 130 -10.27 -17.85 27.23
N VAL A 131 -10.63 -17.36 28.42
CA VAL A 131 -11.08 -15.98 28.62
C VAL A 131 -10.56 -15.45 29.95
N TYR A 132 -10.14 -14.20 29.96
CA TYR A 132 -9.94 -13.40 31.18
C TYR A 132 -10.72 -12.10 31.08
N GLU A 133 -11.21 -11.59 32.19
CA GLU A 133 -11.83 -10.27 32.29
C GLU A 133 -10.90 -9.29 33.01
N LEU A 134 -10.57 -8.19 32.35
CA LEU A 134 -9.65 -7.18 32.84
C LEU A 134 -10.41 -5.87 32.98
N TRP A 135 -10.50 -5.32 34.18
CA TRP A 135 -11.10 -4.00 34.39
C TRP A 135 -10.03 -2.92 34.30
N SER A 136 -10.38 -1.78 33.72
CA SER A 136 -9.46 -0.65 33.57
C SER A 136 -8.98 -0.20 34.95
N PRO A 137 -7.67 -0.25 35.25
CA PRO A 137 -7.18 0.17 36.55
C PRO A 137 -7.46 1.65 36.79
N PRO A 138 -7.59 2.10 38.05
CA PRO A 138 -7.62 3.52 38.35
C PRO A 138 -6.40 4.23 37.79
N ARG A 139 -6.61 5.40 37.21
CA ARG A 139 -5.54 6.31 36.82
C ARG A 139 -5.23 7.21 38.01
N ASN A 140 -3.99 7.17 38.49
CA ASN A 140 -3.60 7.75 39.78
C ASN A 140 -2.87 9.10 39.67
N LEU A 141 -3.18 9.92 38.65
CA LEU A 141 -2.55 11.22 38.47
C LEU A 141 -3.52 12.38 38.76
N ALA A 142 -3.03 13.34 39.56
CA ALA A 142 -3.77 14.53 39.98
C ALA A 142 -3.96 15.58 38.86
N SER A 143 -3.17 15.56 37.78
CA SER A 143 -3.36 16.40 36.59
C SER A 143 -2.49 15.96 35.39
N GLY A 144 -3.01 16.17 34.17
CA GLY A 144 -2.25 16.11 32.92
C GLY A 144 -2.25 14.77 32.17
N TYR A 145 -1.99 14.84 30.86
CA TYR A 145 -1.63 13.68 30.02
C TYR A 145 -0.11 13.59 30.00
N ALA A 146 0.44 12.63 30.76
CA ALA A 146 1.83 12.26 30.60
C ALA A 146 1.87 11.02 29.73
N ALA A 147 2.48 11.12 28.55
CA ALA A 147 2.67 9.98 27.65
C ALA A 147 3.45 8.81 28.28
N THR A 148 4.14 9.09 29.39
CA THR A 148 4.90 8.15 30.20
C THR A 148 4.12 7.52 31.35
N ASP A 149 2.86 7.90 31.54
CA ASP A 149 2.00 7.39 32.61
C ASP A 149 1.64 5.93 32.38
N ARG A 150 1.98 5.11 33.37
CA ARG A 150 1.72 3.66 33.39
C ARG A 150 0.34 3.35 33.96
N SER A 151 -0.19 4.24 34.82
CA SER A 151 -1.46 4.03 35.48
C SER A 151 -2.63 4.09 34.50
N GLY A 152 -3.71 3.38 34.81
CA GLY A 152 -4.88 3.32 33.96
C GLY A 152 -4.76 2.50 32.67
N ASN A 153 -3.66 1.77 32.44
CA ASN A 153 -3.54 0.78 31.37
C ASN A 153 -3.77 -0.62 31.92
N PHE A 154 -4.36 -1.53 31.13
CA PHE A 154 -4.76 -2.85 31.62
C PHE A 154 -3.55 -3.70 31.98
N LEU A 155 -2.57 -3.81 31.09
CA LEU A 155 -1.33 -4.54 31.31
C LEU A 155 -0.14 -3.64 30.96
N VAL A 156 0.86 -3.61 31.82
CA VAL A 156 2.10 -2.85 31.61
C VAL A 156 3.29 -3.81 31.63
N ILE A 157 4.10 -3.78 30.57
CA ILE A 157 5.38 -4.48 30.50
C ILE A 157 6.48 -3.43 30.56
N ASP A 158 7.30 -3.50 31.61
CA ASP A 158 8.36 -2.53 31.87
C ASP A 158 9.70 -3.18 32.22
N GLY A 159 10.79 -2.65 31.69
CA GLY A 159 12.16 -2.95 32.15
C GLY A 159 12.63 -4.42 32.07
N ALA A 160 11.87 -5.33 31.45
CA ALA A 160 12.27 -6.71 31.16
C ALA A 160 11.48 -7.32 30.00
N ALA A 161 12.16 -8.14 29.20
CA ALA A 161 11.63 -8.84 28.04
C ALA A 161 10.60 -9.93 28.43
N ILE A 162 9.38 -9.51 28.75
CA ILE A 162 8.28 -10.39 29.17
C ILE A 162 7.32 -10.67 28.02
N SER A 163 7.17 -11.94 27.67
CA SER A 163 6.24 -12.41 26.64
C SER A 163 4.86 -12.75 27.20
N LEU A 164 3.81 -12.50 26.40
CA LEU A 164 2.41 -12.82 26.68
C LEU A 164 1.92 -13.87 25.69
N ILE A 165 1.66 -15.10 26.16
CA ILE A 165 1.35 -16.24 25.29
C ILE A 165 -0.02 -16.83 25.62
N GLY A 166 -0.96 -16.72 24.70
CA GLY A 166 -2.26 -17.37 24.79
C GLY A 166 -2.28 -18.81 24.32
N ARG A 167 -3.48 -19.40 24.28
CA ARG A 167 -3.70 -20.77 23.81
C ARG A 167 -3.62 -20.87 22.28
N HIS A 168 -2.72 -21.72 21.79
CA HIS A 168 -2.64 -22.04 20.36
C HIS A 168 -3.93 -22.72 19.84
N GLY A 169 -4.36 -22.39 18.63
CA GLY A 169 -5.55 -22.94 17.96
C GLY A 169 -6.91 -22.48 18.51
N ASN A 170 -6.97 -22.05 19.77
CA ASN A 170 -8.14 -21.42 20.38
C ASN A 170 -7.69 -20.25 21.25
N ARG A 171 -7.36 -19.14 20.59
CA ARG A 171 -6.70 -17.96 21.18
C ARG A 171 -7.38 -17.49 22.46
N THR A 172 -6.57 -17.15 23.45
CA THR A 172 -7.09 -16.66 24.73
C THR A 172 -7.62 -15.24 24.56
N ARG A 173 -8.82 -14.99 25.06
CA ARG A 173 -9.48 -13.68 24.98
C ARG A 173 -9.26 -12.89 26.26
N LEU A 174 -8.73 -11.68 26.15
CA LEU A 174 -8.58 -10.72 27.24
C LEU A 174 -9.65 -9.64 27.05
N HIS A 175 -10.69 -9.68 27.88
CA HIS A 175 -11.83 -8.77 27.84
C HIS A 175 -11.51 -7.49 28.60
N CYS A 176 -11.21 -6.42 27.88
CA CYS A 176 -10.96 -5.10 28.45
C CYS A 176 -12.29 -4.41 28.75
N LYS A 177 -12.52 -4.09 30.02
CA LYS A 177 -13.74 -3.45 30.53
C LYS A 177 -13.47 -2.12 31.22
N GLY A 178 -14.53 -1.34 31.43
CA GLY A 178 -14.46 -0.13 32.23
C GLY A 178 -14.01 -0.37 33.67
N PRO A 179 -13.69 0.69 34.43
CA PRO A 179 -13.12 0.59 35.77
C PRO A 179 -13.94 -0.20 36.78
N ARG A 180 -15.25 -0.35 36.55
CA ARG A 180 -16.19 -1.06 37.44
C ARG A 180 -16.73 -2.34 36.81
N GLY A 181 -16.05 -2.86 35.78
CA GLY A 181 -16.49 -4.04 35.03
C GLY A 181 -17.66 -3.78 34.09
N GLY A 182 -17.99 -2.50 33.84
CA GLY A 182 -18.96 -2.09 32.84
C GLY A 182 -18.37 -2.06 31.43
N SER A 183 -19.20 -1.63 30.47
CA SER A 183 -18.78 -1.48 29.08
C SER A 183 -17.70 -0.41 28.94
N LEU A 184 -16.63 -0.69 28.19
CA LEU A 184 -15.59 0.31 27.93
C LEU A 184 -16.13 1.47 27.07
N ALA A 185 -17.26 1.29 26.37
CA ALA A 185 -17.93 2.37 25.65
C ALA A 185 -18.43 3.48 26.60
N THR A 186 -19.00 3.10 27.75
CA THR A 186 -19.77 3.98 28.64
C THR A 186 -19.21 4.10 30.06
N ASP A 187 -18.40 3.15 30.51
CA ASP A 187 -17.74 3.13 31.83
C ASP A 187 -16.26 3.47 31.64
N TYR A 188 -15.95 4.75 31.79
CA TYR A 188 -14.62 5.30 31.58
C TYR A 188 -14.24 6.29 32.70
N GLN A 189 -12.96 6.64 32.76
CA GLN A 189 -12.46 7.66 33.68
C GLN A 189 -12.42 9.02 32.97
N VAL A 190 -12.65 10.11 33.70
CA VAL A 190 -12.48 11.48 33.16
C VAL A 190 -11.20 12.05 33.74
N VAL A 191 -10.35 12.59 32.86
CA VAL A 191 -9.04 13.12 33.24
C VAL A 191 -8.88 14.53 32.68
N ASN A 192 -8.34 15.43 33.50
CA ASN A 192 -8.10 16.81 33.06
C ASN A 192 -6.75 16.92 32.35
N VAL A 193 -6.77 17.33 31.07
CA VAL A 193 -5.58 17.49 30.24
C VAL A 193 -5.55 18.88 29.61
N ALA A 194 -4.74 19.77 30.17
CA ALA A 194 -4.63 21.16 29.73
C ALA A 194 -4.27 21.31 28.24
N SER A 195 -3.38 20.46 27.71
CA SER A 195 -3.01 20.48 26.28
C SER A 195 -4.15 20.10 25.33
N TYR A 196 -5.23 19.49 25.86
CA TYR A 196 -6.47 19.17 25.13
C TYR A 196 -7.64 20.08 25.55
N GLY A 197 -7.34 21.18 26.22
CA GLY A 197 -8.31 22.19 26.62
C GLY A 197 -9.27 21.76 27.73
N GLY A 198 -8.89 20.79 28.57
CA GLY A 198 -9.66 20.38 29.75
C GLY A 198 -9.94 18.88 29.83
N ASP A 199 -11.14 18.52 30.28
CA ASP A 199 -11.53 17.13 30.55
C ASP A 199 -11.60 16.28 29.27
N VAL A 200 -10.99 15.11 29.31
CA VAL A 200 -10.99 14.09 28.25
C VAL A 200 -11.30 12.72 28.84
N ILE A 201 -11.74 11.80 27.98
CA ILE A 201 -12.02 10.42 28.39
C ILE A 201 -10.71 9.62 28.48
N TRP A 202 -10.63 8.74 29.48
CA TRP A 202 -9.59 7.74 29.65
C TRP A 202 -10.16 6.32 29.80
N ARG A 203 -9.78 5.43 28.88
CA ARG A 203 -10.14 4.01 28.85
C ARG A 203 -8.92 3.08 28.98
N GLY A 204 -7.74 3.58 28.63
CA GLY A 204 -6.47 2.85 28.76
C GLY A 204 -6.17 1.88 27.61
N ALA A 205 -4.90 1.49 27.51
CA ALA A 205 -4.42 0.53 26.52
C ALA A 205 -4.48 -0.91 27.04
N ALA A 206 -4.87 -1.87 26.20
CA ALA A 206 -4.88 -3.29 26.56
C ALA A 206 -3.49 -3.79 26.99
N VAL A 207 -2.45 -3.41 26.25
CA VAL A 207 -1.05 -3.61 26.65
C VAL A 207 -0.26 -2.34 26.40
N MET A 208 0.46 -1.86 27.41
CA MET A 208 1.47 -0.81 27.30
C MET A 208 2.87 -1.41 27.41
N LEU A 209 3.69 -1.18 26.40
CA LEU A 209 5.11 -1.52 26.38
C LEU A 209 5.90 -0.27 26.72
N THR A 210 6.66 -0.35 27.82
CA THR A 210 7.50 0.76 28.28
C THR A 210 8.97 0.38 28.10
N GLY A 211 9.71 1.32 27.56
CA GLY A 211 11.09 1.13 27.14
C GLY A 211 12.05 1.94 27.99
N SER A 212 13.30 2.00 27.54
CA SER A 212 14.25 2.91 28.13
C SER A 212 14.25 4.28 27.45
N THR A 213 14.46 5.31 28.27
CA THR A 213 14.81 6.67 27.81
C THR A 213 16.31 6.87 27.66
N SER A 214 17.14 5.95 28.16
CA SER A 214 18.61 6.04 28.07
C SER A 214 19.09 5.78 26.65
N ALA A 215 20.08 6.55 26.20
CA ALA A 215 20.72 6.38 24.90
C ALA A 215 21.40 5.00 24.84
N PHE A 216 20.78 4.05 24.14
CA PHE A 216 21.44 2.81 23.81
C PHE A 216 22.36 3.01 22.61
N GLY A 217 23.51 2.35 22.63
CA GLY A 217 24.42 2.28 21.50
C GLY A 217 23.74 1.69 20.26
N PRO A 218 24.43 1.64 19.11
CA PRO A 218 23.85 1.28 17.82
C PRO A 218 23.33 -0.16 17.69
N ARG A 219 23.27 -0.96 18.77
CA ARG A 219 22.86 -2.37 18.75
C ARG A 219 21.49 -2.56 19.43
N PRO A 220 20.48 -3.09 18.70
CA PRO A 220 19.14 -3.39 19.23
C PRO A 220 19.11 -4.35 20.41
N ASP A 221 20.19 -5.11 20.61
CA ASP A 221 20.26 -6.25 21.53
C ASP A 221 20.55 -5.82 22.98
N ASP A 222 20.94 -4.57 23.22
CA ASP A 222 21.38 -4.08 24.53
C ASP A 222 20.23 -3.54 25.40
N SER A 223 19.00 -3.45 24.88
CA SER A 223 17.86 -2.98 25.68
C SER A 223 17.36 -4.04 26.66
N ALA A 224 16.86 -3.61 27.83
CA ALA A 224 16.23 -4.51 28.81
C ALA A 224 15.00 -5.27 28.25
N LEU A 225 14.44 -4.81 27.12
CA LEU A 225 13.38 -5.47 26.35
C LEU A 225 13.91 -6.14 25.08
N SER A 226 15.06 -6.83 25.15
CA SER A 226 15.72 -7.40 23.98
C SER A 226 14.83 -8.32 23.11
N HIS A 227 13.74 -8.86 23.69
CA HIS A 227 12.76 -9.68 22.97
C HIS A 227 11.37 -9.80 23.67
N VAL A 228 10.33 -9.11 23.20
CA VAL A 228 8.94 -9.28 23.68
C VAL A 228 8.10 -9.98 22.62
N THR A 229 7.44 -11.08 22.97
CA THR A 229 6.46 -11.76 22.10
C THR A 229 5.05 -11.66 22.69
N ILE A 230 4.10 -11.19 21.90
CA ILE A 230 2.66 -11.22 22.20
C ILE A 230 2.01 -12.16 21.17
N ARG A 231 1.53 -13.33 21.60
CA ARG A 231 1.08 -14.36 20.66
C ARG A 231 -0.18 -15.10 21.09
N ASP A 232 -1.01 -15.47 20.10
CA ASP A 232 -2.20 -16.31 20.26
C ASP A 232 -3.24 -15.70 21.24
N LEU A 233 -3.40 -14.37 21.17
CA LEU A 233 -4.29 -13.59 22.04
C LEU A 233 -5.38 -12.83 21.24
N VAL A 234 -6.49 -12.56 21.90
CA VAL A 234 -7.54 -11.65 21.42
C VAL A 234 -7.73 -10.57 22.47
N PHE A 235 -7.29 -9.36 22.20
CA PHE A 235 -7.67 -8.18 22.98
C PHE A 235 -9.04 -7.73 22.47
N TYR A 236 -10.04 -7.73 23.32
CA TYR A 236 -11.37 -7.26 22.93
C TYR A 236 -11.99 -6.36 23.98
N SER A 237 -12.64 -5.31 23.53
CA SER A 237 -13.59 -4.56 24.34
C SER A 237 -14.94 -4.51 23.62
N ASP A 238 -15.98 -4.08 24.34
CA ASP A 238 -17.30 -3.84 23.79
C ASP A 238 -17.49 -2.42 23.23
N ALA A 239 -16.41 -1.61 23.21
CA ALA A 239 -16.40 -0.32 22.53
C ALA A 239 -16.38 -0.52 21.02
N LYS A 240 -17.54 -0.38 20.35
CA LYS A 240 -17.63 -0.53 18.90
C LYS A 240 -17.24 0.78 18.20
N GLY A 241 -16.11 0.75 17.47
CA GLY A 241 -15.74 1.84 16.57
C GLY A 241 -16.81 2.11 15.51
N VAL A 242 -17.17 3.38 15.37
CA VAL A 242 -18.10 3.89 14.35
C VAL A 242 -17.39 4.78 13.32
N ARG A 243 -16.05 4.77 13.34
CA ARG A 243 -15.15 5.60 12.52
C ARG A 243 -15.39 7.10 12.72
N ASN A 244 -15.81 7.48 13.93
CA ASN A 244 -15.93 8.89 14.31
C ASN A 244 -14.55 9.43 14.67
N THR A 245 -13.87 10.04 13.70
CA THR A 245 -12.51 10.56 13.84
C THR A 245 -12.46 11.95 14.48
N ALA A 246 -13.58 12.45 15.04
CA ALA A 246 -13.54 13.66 15.84
C ALA A 246 -12.57 13.47 17.02
N TRP A 247 -11.86 14.55 17.36
CA TRP A 247 -10.76 14.49 18.31
C TRP A 247 -10.72 15.71 19.24
N PRO A 248 -10.35 15.53 20.52
CA PRO A 248 -10.26 14.26 21.26
C PRO A 248 -11.64 13.78 21.74
N ALA A 249 -11.73 12.52 22.20
CA ALA A 249 -12.89 12.02 22.95
C ALA A 249 -13.14 12.81 24.23
N GLN A 250 -14.40 13.23 24.42
CA GLN A 250 -14.82 14.14 25.49
C GLN A 250 -16.03 13.57 26.24
N PRO A 251 -16.10 13.75 27.58
CA PRO A 251 -17.26 13.31 28.35
C PRO A 251 -18.49 14.17 28.02
N LEU A 252 -19.69 13.63 28.28
CA LEU A 252 -20.97 14.32 28.06
C LEU A 252 -21.07 15.66 28.83
N SER A 253 -20.37 15.80 29.95
CA SER A 253 -20.31 17.06 30.70
C SER A 253 -19.64 18.19 29.93
N ARG A 254 -18.75 17.88 28.98
CA ARG A 254 -18.03 18.84 28.13
C ARG A 254 -18.64 18.97 26.75
N ASP A 255 -19.21 17.88 26.23
CA ASP A 255 -19.96 17.86 24.97
C ASP A 255 -21.38 17.30 25.20
N PRO A 256 -22.35 18.15 25.61
CA PRO A 256 -23.72 17.73 25.84
C PRO A 256 -24.43 17.18 24.60
N THR A 257 -23.86 17.38 23.40
CA THR A 257 -24.43 16.82 22.17
C THR A 257 -24.21 15.31 22.06
N GLY A 258 -23.30 14.75 22.86
CA GLY A 258 -22.91 13.34 22.83
C GLY A 258 -22.10 12.91 21.60
N LEU A 259 -21.79 13.85 20.70
CA LEU A 259 -21.11 13.54 19.45
C LEU A 259 -19.64 13.13 19.65
N ARG A 260 -19.01 13.51 20.77
CA ARG A 260 -17.60 13.25 21.07
C ARG A 260 -17.33 12.21 22.16
N GLU A 261 -18.35 11.58 22.75
CA GLU A 261 -18.13 10.53 23.75
C GLU A 261 -17.54 9.25 23.13
N ASN A 262 -18.01 8.93 21.92
CA ASN A 262 -17.58 7.79 21.12
C ASN A 262 -16.85 8.25 19.84
N CYS A 263 -15.89 9.16 19.98
CA CYS A 263 -14.99 9.53 18.89
C CYS A 263 -13.58 8.97 19.14
N TRP A 264 -12.56 9.49 18.45
CA TRP A 264 -11.20 8.99 18.59
C TRP A 264 -10.64 9.32 19.98
N ASP A 265 -10.29 8.28 20.74
CA ASP A 265 -9.79 8.35 22.11
C ASP A 265 -8.29 8.05 22.19
N ILE A 266 -7.48 9.02 22.63
CA ILE A 266 -6.02 8.85 22.72
C ILE A 266 -5.58 7.73 23.66
N SER A 267 -6.37 7.44 24.69
CA SER A 267 -5.96 6.47 25.70
C SER A 267 -6.31 5.04 25.28
N ASN A 268 -7.30 4.86 24.41
CA ASN A 268 -7.92 3.56 24.18
C ASN A 268 -7.25 2.77 23.07
N LYS A 269 -6.08 2.21 23.38
CA LYS A 269 -5.23 1.49 22.41
C LYS A 269 -5.26 -0.02 22.61
N GLY A 270 -5.02 -0.78 21.55
CA GLY A 270 -4.79 -2.22 21.69
C GLY A 270 -3.39 -2.48 22.27
N VAL A 271 -2.37 -2.24 21.45
CA VAL A 271 -0.96 -2.30 21.84
C VAL A 271 -0.37 -0.90 21.74
N TYR A 272 0.01 -0.37 22.90
CA TYR A 272 0.59 0.95 23.05
C TYR A 272 2.08 0.85 23.36
N PHE A 273 2.91 1.36 22.47
CA PHE A 273 4.33 1.57 22.73
C PHE A 273 4.48 2.98 23.27
N GLN A 274 4.97 3.09 24.50
CA GLN A 274 5.14 4.37 25.17
C GLN A 274 5.90 5.36 24.27
N GLN A 275 5.49 6.62 24.30
CA GLN A 275 6.13 7.64 23.47
C GLN A 275 7.58 7.88 23.89
N ASN A 276 8.45 8.12 22.90
CA ASN A 276 9.84 8.54 23.09
C ASN A 276 10.70 7.56 23.92
N VAL A 277 10.39 6.26 23.84
CA VAL A 277 11.21 5.21 24.46
C VAL A 277 11.58 4.14 23.45
N HIS A 278 12.73 3.51 23.68
CA HIS A 278 13.15 2.32 22.93
C HIS A 278 12.69 1.06 23.65
N VAL A 279 11.90 0.22 22.96
CA VAL A 279 11.32 -1.01 23.53
C VAL A 279 11.94 -2.30 22.98
N GLY A 280 13.09 -2.23 22.30
CA GLY A 280 13.77 -3.40 21.75
C GLY A 280 13.05 -4.04 20.56
N ASN A 281 13.02 -5.38 20.55
CA ASN A 281 12.42 -6.19 19.48
C ASN A 281 11.06 -6.74 19.95
N VAL A 282 9.99 -6.39 19.24
CA VAL A 282 8.62 -6.78 19.59
C VAL A 282 7.99 -7.58 18.46
N TYR A 283 7.51 -8.77 18.79
CA TYR A 283 6.81 -9.68 17.88
C TYR A 283 5.36 -9.84 18.32
N ILE A 284 4.42 -9.56 17.41
CA ILE A 284 2.99 -9.70 17.64
C ILE A 284 2.46 -10.71 16.62
N GLU A 285 2.03 -11.88 17.08
CA GLU A 285 1.74 -13.02 16.21
C GLU A 285 0.38 -13.65 16.51
N ASN A 286 -0.44 -13.86 15.47
CA ASN A 286 -1.78 -14.44 15.58
C ASN A 286 -2.68 -13.67 16.57
N VAL A 287 -2.56 -12.34 16.66
CA VAL A 287 -3.31 -11.51 17.62
C VAL A 287 -4.52 -10.85 16.96
N GLU A 288 -5.64 -10.77 17.67
CA GLU A 288 -6.76 -9.89 17.30
C GLU A 288 -6.91 -8.73 18.28
N ILE A 289 -7.23 -7.55 17.76
CA ILE A 289 -7.55 -6.34 18.52
C ILE A 289 -8.92 -5.86 18.05
N LEU A 290 -9.93 -5.97 18.92
CA LEU A 290 -11.33 -5.78 18.57
C LEU A 290 -11.97 -4.73 19.47
N GLY A 291 -12.59 -3.71 18.86
CA GLY A 291 -13.38 -2.73 19.58
C GLY A 291 -12.53 -1.82 20.45
N PHE A 292 -11.74 -0.92 19.86
CA PHE A 292 -10.94 0.07 20.59
C PHE A 292 -11.10 1.42 19.92
N LEU A 293 -11.44 2.47 20.67
CA LEU A 293 -11.77 3.78 20.10
C LEU A 293 -10.53 4.61 19.73
N GLY A 294 -9.36 4.23 20.21
CA GLY A 294 -8.08 4.79 19.81
C GLY A 294 -7.35 3.92 18.80
N GLU A 295 -6.08 4.21 18.62
CA GLU A 295 -5.16 3.49 17.75
C GLU A 295 -4.95 2.04 18.22
N ALA A 296 -5.25 1.07 17.36
CA ALA A 296 -5.14 -0.34 17.72
C ALA A 296 -3.69 -0.76 17.97
N VAL A 297 -2.77 -0.44 17.05
CA VAL A 297 -1.33 -0.60 17.25
C VAL A 297 -0.65 0.75 17.08
N TYR A 298 -0.15 1.30 18.18
CA TYR A 298 0.42 2.64 18.19
C TYR A 298 1.86 2.62 18.65
N THR A 299 2.73 3.18 17.82
CA THR A 299 4.12 3.45 18.17
C THR A 299 4.38 4.93 18.05
N SER A 300 5.13 5.48 19.00
CA SER A 300 5.52 6.88 18.96
C SER A 300 6.97 7.03 19.34
N GLY A 301 7.76 7.56 18.40
CA GLY A 301 9.10 8.04 18.65
C GLY A 301 9.32 9.33 17.89
N VAL A 302 9.49 10.43 18.62
CA VAL A 302 10.00 11.67 18.04
C VAL A 302 11.52 11.55 17.99
N TYR A 303 12.08 11.62 16.78
CA TYR A 303 13.51 11.73 16.53
C TYR A 303 14.01 13.14 16.85
N ALA A 304 13.90 13.59 18.11
CA ALA A 304 14.47 14.88 18.50
C ALA A 304 16.01 14.87 18.50
N THR A 305 16.63 13.69 18.44
CA THR A 305 18.10 13.57 18.40
C THR A 305 18.52 12.52 17.37
N PRO A 306 19.18 12.93 16.27
CA PRO A 306 19.84 12.02 15.34
C PRO A 306 20.76 11.05 16.11
N GLY A 307 20.50 9.75 16.00
CA GLY A 307 21.32 8.71 16.64
C GLY A 307 20.63 7.89 17.74
N LEU A 308 19.46 8.31 18.25
CA LEU A 308 18.66 7.48 19.15
C LEU A 308 17.83 6.48 18.32
N LYS A 309 18.33 5.24 18.19
CA LYS A 309 17.70 4.15 17.42
C LYS A 309 16.75 3.38 18.36
N ALA A 310 15.42 3.38 18.17
CA ALA A 310 14.58 2.79 17.12
C ALA A 310 14.31 1.28 17.35
N SER A 311 13.08 0.98 17.81
CA SER A 311 12.57 -0.37 18.10
C SER A 311 12.32 -1.16 16.80
N ARG A 312 12.44 -2.49 16.83
CA ARG A 312 12.04 -3.35 15.72
C ARG A 312 10.69 -3.98 16.03
N ILE A 313 9.73 -3.84 15.14
CA ILE A 313 8.36 -4.30 15.38
C ILE A 313 7.92 -5.20 14.22
N SER A 314 7.47 -6.41 14.56
CA SER A 314 6.99 -7.39 13.59
C SER A 314 5.58 -7.85 13.94
N LEU A 315 4.68 -7.82 12.94
CA LEU A 315 3.31 -8.29 13.05
C LEU A 315 3.08 -9.43 12.07
N ARG A 316 2.53 -10.54 12.55
CA ARG A 316 2.22 -11.74 11.76
C ARG A 316 0.80 -12.21 12.02
N ASN A 317 0.00 -12.39 10.97
CA ASN A 317 -1.35 -12.95 11.07
C ASN A 317 -2.23 -12.18 12.08
N CYS A 318 -2.14 -10.86 12.07
CA CYS A 318 -2.85 -10.01 13.03
C CYS A 318 -4.14 -9.44 12.42
N VAL A 319 -5.13 -9.22 13.29
CA VAL A 319 -6.46 -8.71 12.92
C VAL A 319 -6.80 -7.50 13.77
N VAL A 320 -7.29 -6.43 13.15
CA VAL A 320 -7.86 -5.27 13.84
C VAL A 320 -9.28 -5.06 13.35
N ARG A 321 -10.23 -4.82 14.26
CA ARG A 321 -11.59 -4.42 13.89
C ARG A 321 -12.15 -3.35 14.83
N ASP A 322 -13.02 -2.52 14.27
CA ASP A 322 -13.89 -1.60 15.00
C ASP A 322 -13.10 -0.57 15.83
N THR A 323 -12.36 0.30 15.16
CA THR A 323 -11.66 1.43 15.79
C THR A 323 -12.05 2.79 15.23
N ASN A 324 -12.12 3.82 16.09
CA ASN A 324 -12.27 5.21 15.64
C ASN A 324 -10.92 5.86 15.29
N GLY A 325 -9.81 5.32 15.78
CA GLY A 325 -8.45 5.73 15.43
C GLY A 325 -7.90 4.93 14.26
N GLN A 326 -6.60 4.61 14.31
CA GLN A 326 -5.94 3.83 13.25
C GLN A 326 -5.78 2.37 13.59
N ALA A 327 -5.81 1.50 12.58
CA ALA A 327 -5.40 0.12 12.76
C ALA A 327 -3.89 0.01 13.05
N LEU A 328 -3.09 0.75 12.28
CA LEU A 328 -1.64 0.82 12.42
C LEU A 328 -1.17 2.27 12.45
N ASN A 329 -0.39 2.64 13.46
CA ASN A 329 0.29 3.93 13.55
C ASN A 329 1.77 3.73 13.93
N PRO A 330 2.60 3.19 13.01
CA PRO A 330 3.98 2.81 13.30
C PRO A 330 4.96 3.98 13.15
N ASN A 331 4.77 5.04 13.93
CA ASN A 331 5.71 6.17 14.00
C ASN A 331 6.88 5.88 14.98
N GLY A 332 8.12 6.01 14.53
CA GLY A 332 9.34 5.88 15.35
C GLY A 332 10.11 4.53 15.37
N PRO A 333 9.60 3.35 14.95
CA PRO A 333 10.41 2.13 14.92
C PRO A 333 11.41 2.18 13.77
N SER A 334 12.62 1.63 13.95
CA SER A 334 13.65 1.57 12.89
C SER A 334 13.20 0.67 11.77
N PHE A 335 12.59 -0.44 12.17
CA PHE A 335 12.15 -1.52 11.33
C PHE A 335 10.72 -1.86 11.68
N PHE A 336 9.86 -1.91 10.67
CA PHE A 336 8.47 -2.26 10.80
C PHE A 336 8.10 -3.27 9.73
N ASP A 337 7.72 -4.48 10.12
CA ASP A 337 7.46 -5.58 9.19
C ASP A 337 6.14 -6.26 9.50
N VAL A 338 5.21 -6.18 8.55
CA VAL A 338 3.85 -6.68 8.64
C VAL A 338 3.64 -7.71 7.54
N ASP A 339 3.20 -8.90 7.93
CA ASP A 339 2.87 -10.00 7.01
C ASP A 339 1.57 -10.68 7.45
N GLY A 340 0.58 -10.75 6.56
CA GLY A 340 -0.72 -11.34 6.88
C GLY A 340 -1.51 -10.47 7.86
N PHE A 341 -1.95 -9.29 7.44
CA PHE A 341 -2.67 -8.35 8.32
C PHE A 341 -4.07 -8.07 7.78
N TYR A 342 -5.07 -8.07 8.65
CA TYR A 342 -6.44 -7.71 8.29
C TYR A 342 -6.93 -6.56 9.17
N ALA A 343 -7.50 -5.52 8.57
CA ALA A 343 -8.18 -4.45 9.29
C ALA A 343 -9.54 -4.14 8.67
N GLU A 344 -10.57 -3.97 9.51
CA GLU A 344 -11.91 -3.60 9.07
C GLU A 344 -12.57 -2.57 9.99
N ASN A 345 -13.33 -1.64 9.40
CA ASN A 345 -14.13 -0.66 10.13
C ASN A 345 -13.27 0.21 11.07
N CYS A 346 -12.19 0.76 10.52
CA CYS A 346 -11.26 1.63 11.23
C CYS A 346 -11.44 3.09 10.80
N GLY A 347 -11.16 4.05 11.69
CA GLY A 347 -11.07 5.47 11.31
C GLY A 347 -10.05 5.63 10.19
N PHE A 348 -8.84 5.09 10.38
CA PHE A 348 -7.84 4.99 9.33
C PHE A 348 -7.24 3.59 9.28
N ALA A 349 -6.93 3.13 8.08
CA ALA A 349 -6.26 1.84 7.87
C ALA A 349 -4.81 1.84 8.41
N PHE A 350 -4.08 2.91 8.14
CA PHE A 350 -2.65 3.03 8.45
C PHE A 350 -2.34 4.54 8.53
N GLU A 351 -1.56 4.98 9.52
CA GLU A 351 -1.06 6.35 9.60
C GLU A 351 0.47 6.36 9.78
N GLY A 352 1.15 6.41 8.63
CA GLY A 352 2.56 6.77 8.53
C GLY A 352 3.58 5.75 9.05
N TRP A 353 4.82 5.92 8.60
CA TRP A 353 6.00 5.20 9.02
C TRP A 353 7.20 6.15 8.94
N SER A 354 8.00 6.21 9.99
CA SER A 354 9.15 7.13 10.08
C SER A 354 10.48 6.41 10.36
N GLY A 355 10.59 5.13 10.01
CA GLY A 355 11.77 4.33 10.35
C GLY A 355 13.04 4.72 9.58
N VAL A 356 14.19 4.44 10.21
CA VAL A 356 15.54 4.68 9.67
C VAL A 356 16.09 3.53 8.82
N GLU A 357 15.47 2.35 8.84
CA GLU A 357 15.89 1.18 8.05
C GLU A 357 14.92 0.89 6.90
N VAL A 358 14.02 -0.09 7.07
CA VAL A 358 13.11 -0.58 6.03
C VAL A 358 11.76 -0.85 6.66
N GLY A 359 10.71 -0.40 5.98
CA GLY A 359 9.32 -0.78 6.24
C GLY A 359 8.89 -1.88 5.27
N ARG A 360 8.12 -2.86 5.73
CA ARG A 360 7.50 -3.87 4.89
C ARG A 360 6.07 -4.11 5.34
N VAL A 361 5.11 -4.02 4.43
CA VAL A 361 3.69 -4.30 4.66
C VAL A 361 3.18 -5.17 3.52
N VAL A 362 3.14 -6.48 3.73
CA VAL A 362 2.75 -7.44 2.69
C VAL A 362 1.62 -8.34 3.14
N ASN A 363 0.89 -8.91 2.18
CA ASN A 363 -0.28 -9.75 2.44
C ASN A 363 -1.28 -9.06 3.38
N ALA A 364 -1.43 -7.74 3.23
CA ALA A 364 -2.29 -6.92 4.08
C ALA A 364 -3.61 -6.59 3.38
N TYR A 365 -4.70 -6.59 4.14
CA TYR A 365 -6.04 -6.32 3.66
C TYR A 365 -6.74 -5.34 4.59
N PHE A 366 -7.10 -4.17 4.07
CA PHE A 366 -7.79 -3.11 4.78
C PHE A 366 -9.16 -2.89 4.14
N ARG A 367 -10.22 -2.85 4.95
CA ARG A 367 -11.59 -2.78 4.46
C ARG A 367 -12.43 -1.76 5.22
N LYS A 368 -13.26 -0.98 4.53
CA LYS A 368 -14.24 -0.07 5.12
C LYS A 368 -13.58 0.90 6.12
N CYS A 369 -12.47 1.51 5.75
CA CYS A 369 -11.84 2.57 6.56
C CYS A 369 -12.22 3.95 6.02
N ASN A 370 -12.18 5.03 6.82
CA ASN A 370 -12.46 6.37 6.24
C ASN A 370 -11.35 6.80 5.26
N SER A 371 -10.10 6.43 5.57
CA SER A 371 -8.96 6.56 4.67
C SER A 371 -7.86 5.55 4.98
N GLY A 372 -6.85 5.44 4.12
CA GLY A 372 -5.61 4.72 4.41
C GLY A 372 -4.40 5.58 4.10
N ALA A 373 -3.29 5.41 4.81
CA ALA A 373 -2.17 6.34 4.70
C ALA A 373 -0.82 5.65 4.93
N ILE A 374 -0.18 5.20 3.85
CA ILE A 374 1.18 4.66 3.89
C ILE A 374 2.16 5.82 3.62
N TYR A 375 2.41 6.64 4.64
CA TYR A 375 3.40 7.70 4.53
C TYR A 375 4.79 7.18 4.88
N GLY A 376 5.77 7.39 4.00
CA GLY A 376 7.14 7.62 4.46
C GLY A 376 7.24 9.03 5.02
N SER A 377 7.23 9.16 6.34
CA SER A 377 7.36 10.35 7.18
C SER A 377 6.29 11.46 7.11
N TYR A 378 5.58 11.62 8.22
CA TYR A 378 4.82 12.79 8.65
C TYR A 378 5.81 13.73 9.37
N THR A 379 6.34 14.74 8.69
CA THR A 379 6.93 15.97 9.28
C THR A 379 8.09 15.95 10.29
N TYR A 380 8.78 14.85 10.62
CA TYR A 380 9.91 14.93 11.57
C TYR A 380 11.13 14.23 10.99
N ASP A 381 11.97 15.00 10.29
CA ASP A 381 13.34 14.66 9.91
C ASP A 381 13.57 13.18 9.61
N ALA A 382 13.12 12.72 8.43
CA ALA A 382 13.51 11.40 7.95
C ALA A 382 15.04 11.34 7.96
N PRO A 383 15.68 10.49 8.79
CA PRO A 383 17.12 10.41 8.79
C PRO A 383 17.49 9.81 7.45
N LEU A 384 18.16 10.60 6.60
CA LEU A 384 19.02 10.02 5.59
C LEU A 384 19.88 9.00 6.32
N ARG A 385 19.97 7.76 5.84
CA ARG A 385 20.99 6.85 6.39
C ARG A 385 22.33 7.57 6.32
N THR A 386 23.22 7.29 7.25
CA THR A 386 24.57 7.88 7.28
C THR A 386 25.38 7.60 6.01
N ASP A 387 24.94 6.62 5.18
CA ASP A 387 25.49 6.30 3.87
C ASP A 387 24.80 7.04 2.69
N GLY A 388 23.87 7.95 2.97
CA GLY A 388 23.14 8.73 1.98
C GLY A 388 21.91 8.03 1.37
N SER A 389 21.63 6.76 1.72
CA SER A 389 20.44 6.05 1.24
C SER A 389 19.20 6.37 2.09
N GLN A 390 18.04 6.56 1.45
CA GLN A 390 16.79 6.90 2.13
C GLN A 390 16.02 5.62 2.50
N PRO A 391 15.52 5.51 3.74
CA PRO A 391 14.72 4.35 4.15
C PRO A 391 13.43 4.28 3.33
N GLY A 392 13.10 3.09 2.82
CA GLY A 392 11.95 2.85 1.95
C GLY A 392 10.95 1.88 2.56
N CYS A 393 9.71 1.90 2.07
CA CYS A 393 8.65 1.00 2.49
C CYS A 393 8.21 0.10 1.33
N ILE A 394 8.29 -1.22 1.51
CA ILE A 394 7.81 -2.22 0.55
C ILE A 394 6.35 -2.56 0.88
N VAL A 395 5.47 -2.46 -0.10
CA VAL A 395 4.03 -2.71 0.06
C VAL A 395 3.52 -3.80 -0.88
N ASP A 396 2.70 -4.71 -0.38
CA ASP A 396 1.81 -5.60 -1.14
C ASP A 396 0.48 -5.69 -0.36
N ALA A 397 -0.43 -4.76 -0.65
CA ALA A 397 -1.62 -4.54 0.16
C ALA A 397 -2.87 -4.30 -0.67
N THR A 398 -4.02 -4.71 -0.12
CA THR A 398 -5.35 -4.44 -0.66
C THR A 398 -6.11 -3.46 0.23
N PHE A 399 -6.73 -2.45 -0.37
CA PHE A 399 -7.61 -1.49 0.28
C PHE A 399 -8.99 -1.53 -0.39
N GLU A 400 -10.01 -1.96 0.34
CA GLU A 400 -11.40 -2.03 -0.14
C GLU A 400 -12.27 -1.02 0.59
N ASP A 401 -12.95 -0.14 -0.13
CA ASP A 401 -13.84 0.89 0.46
C ASP A 401 -13.14 1.73 1.55
N CYS A 402 -11.91 2.14 1.26
CA CYS A 402 -11.03 2.88 2.17
C CYS A 402 -10.84 4.33 1.74
N GLY A 403 -11.73 4.90 0.93
CA GLY A 403 -11.59 6.28 0.43
C GLY A 403 -10.26 6.52 -0.30
N ASP A 404 -9.56 7.60 0.04
CA ASP A 404 -8.22 7.88 -0.46
C ASP A 404 -7.16 7.10 0.33
N VAL A 405 -6.26 6.43 -0.40
CA VAL A 405 -5.04 5.79 0.10
C VAL A 405 -3.87 6.72 -0.19
N TYR A 406 -3.41 7.38 0.85
CA TYR A 406 -2.34 8.35 0.79
C TYR A 406 -0.96 7.67 0.79
N ILE A 407 -0.08 8.12 -0.09
CA ILE A 407 1.30 7.64 -0.21
C ILE A 407 2.28 8.78 0.07
N GLY A 408 3.26 8.50 0.93
CA GLY A 408 4.39 9.39 1.23
C GLY A 408 5.53 9.26 0.22
N SER A 409 6.78 9.26 0.70
CA SER A 409 7.97 9.05 -0.12
C SER A 409 8.55 7.63 -0.01
N TYR A 410 9.29 7.21 -1.03
CA TYR A 410 10.06 5.94 -1.07
C TYR A 410 9.23 4.68 -0.86
N VAL A 411 7.97 4.69 -1.28
CA VAL A 411 7.09 3.52 -1.23
C VAL A 411 7.22 2.74 -2.53
N GLN A 412 7.45 1.43 -2.42
CA GLN A 412 7.67 0.53 -3.54
C GLN A 412 6.80 -0.71 -3.45
N GLY A 413 6.33 -1.23 -4.57
CA GLY A 413 5.61 -2.51 -4.62
C GLY A 413 4.22 -2.41 -5.25
N ARG A 414 3.25 -3.13 -4.71
CA ARG A 414 1.94 -3.36 -5.32
C ARG A 414 0.80 -2.91 -4.42
N LEU A 415 -0.17 -2.22 -5.01
CA LEU A 415 -1.41 -1.82 -4.34
C LEU A 415 -2.62 -2.29 -5.15
N ARG A 416 -3.57 -2.93 -4.47
CA ARG A 416 -4.89 -3.23 -5.02
C ARG A 416 -5.92 -2.37 -4.32
N LEU A 417 -6.55 -1.47 -5.05
CA LEU A 417 -7.53 -0.53 -4.52
C LEU A 417 -8.90 -0.94 -5.09
N ILE A 418 -9.85 -1.29 -4.24
CA ILE A 418 -11.22 -1.63 -4.61
C ILE A 418 -12.12 -0.53 -4.07
N ASP A 419 -12.83 0.17 -4.96
CA ASP A 419 -13.65 1.35 -4.60
C ASP A 419 -12.90 2.39 -3.73
N SER A 420 -11.59 2.48 -3.93
CA SER A 420 -10.63 3.33 -3.20
C SER A 420 -9.66 3.95 -4.19
N SER A 421 -9.17 5.15 -3.92
CA SER A 421 -8.31 5.92 -4.83
C SER A 421 -6.89 6.06 -4.30
N LEU A 422 -5.92 6.19 -5.19
CA LEU A 422 -4.53 6.51 -4.84
C LEU A 422 -4.37 8.03 -4.66
N ALA A 423 -3.71 8.48 -3.61
CA ALA A 423 -3.44 9.90 -3.39
C ALA A 423 -1.95 10.14 -3.08
N LEU A 424 -1.24 10.80 -3.99
CA LEU A 424 0.10 11.32 -3.72
C LEU A 424 -0.05 12.75 -3.24
N ILE A 425 0.22 12.98 -1.95
CA ILE A 425 -0.07 14.26 -1.32
C ILE A 425 1.11 14.81 -0.53
N THR A 426 1.18 16.14 -0.43
CA THR A 426 1.98 16.83 0.58
C THR A 426 1.04 17.49 1.58
N GLN A 427 1.04 17.05 2.85
CA GLN A 427 0.13 17.57 3.87
C GLN A 427 0.63 18.85 4.54
N SER A 428 1.90 19.18 4.39
CA SER A 428 2.49 20.39 4.95
C SER A 428 3.51 20.99 3.99
N ALA A 429 3.87 22.25 4.25
CA ALA A 429 4.90 22.95 3.50
C ALA A 429 6.29 22.31 3.63
N THR A 430 6.55 21.38 4.55
CA THR A 430 7.83 20.68 4.70
C THR A 430 7.84 19.27 4.11
N MET A 431 6.67 18.70 3.80
CA MET A 431 6.56 17.33 3.30
C MET A 431 6.84 17.22 1.81
N GLU A 432 7.59 16.19 1.45
CA GLU A 432 7.83 15.77 0.06
C GLU A 432 7.22 14.40 -0.20
N CYS A 433 6.78 14.17 -1.43
CA CYS A 433 6.30 12.88 -1.93
C CYS A 433 7.11 12.50 -3.17
N LYS A 434 8.16 11.70 -2.96
CA LYS A 434 9.13 11.39 -4.02
C LYS A 434 9.68 9.97 -3.95
N GLY A 435 10.23 9.52 -5.08
CA GLY A 435 10.93 8.23 -5.16
C GLY A 435 10.01 7.02 -5.01
N ASN A 436 8.71 7.19 -5.27
CA ASN A 436 7.76 6.07 -5.24
C ASN A 436 7.87 5.24 -6.53
N ASN A 437 7.74 3.91 -6.41
CA ASN A 437 7.69 2.99 -7.56
C ASN A 437 6.60 1.94 -7.33
N LEU A 438 5.41 2.20 -7.84
CA LEU A 438 4.20 1.44 -7.52
C LEU A 438 3.52 0.85 -8.74
N ASP A 439 3.13 -0.40 -8.63
CA ASP A 439 2.16 -1.05 -9.52
C ASP A 439 0.79 -1.02 -8.83
N VAL A 440 -0.16 -0.27 -9.38
CA VAL A 440 -1.44 0.02 -8.74
C VAL A 440 -2.56 -0.50 -9.61
N THR A 441 -3.40 -1.39 -9.06
CA THR A 441 -4.66 -1.78 -9.68
C THR A 441 -5.82 -1.15 -8.95
N VAL A 442 -6.60 -0.32 -9.64
CA VAL A 442 -7.85 0.26 -9.12
C VAL A 442 -9.01 -0.50 -9.74
N THR A 443 -9.89 -1.05 -8.91
CA THR A 443 -11.09 -1.77 -9.31
C THR A 443 -12.32 -0.99 -8.88
N VAL A 444 -13.11 -0.54 -9.85
CA VAL A 444 -14.48 -0.07 -9.61
C VAL A 444 -15.36 -1.31 -9.40
N HIS A 445 -16.03 -1.39 -8.26
CA HIS A 445 -16.83 -2.56 -7.88
C HIS A 445 -18.25 -2.21 -7.46
N SER A 446 -18.42 -1.48 -6.37
CA SER A 446 -19.73 -1.27 -5.73
C SER A 446 -20.25 0.16 -5.77
N LYS A 447 -19.43 1.12 -6.23
CA LYS A 447 -19.81 2.53 -6.33
C LYS A 447 -19.06 3.26 -7.44
N ASN A 448 -19.61 4.40 -7.86
CA ASN A 448 -18.87 5.34 -8.71
C ASN A 448 -17.67 5.89 -7.96
N MET A 449 -16.55 6.03 -8.67
CA MET A 449 -15.34 6.65 -8.14
C MET A 449 -15.12 7.99 -8.80
N ALA A 450 -14.83 9.04 -8.02
CA ALA A 450 -14.50 10.35 -8.58
C ALA A 450 -13.16 10.32 -9.33
N GLN A 451 -12.17 9.58 -8.82
CA GLN A 451 -10.89 9.41 -9.49
C GLN A 451 -10.22 8.10 -9.11
N ALA A 452 -9.33 7.58 -9.95
CA ALA A 452 -8.48 6.43 -9.61
C ALA A 452 -7.20 6.88 -8.88
N MET A 453 -6.65 8.02 -9.26
CA MET A 453 -5.44 8.61 -8.67
C MET A 453 -5.58 10.13 -8.56
N ARG A 454 -5.00 10.72 -7.52
CA ARG A 454 -4.80 12.17 -7.42
C ARG A 454 -3.39 12.57 -7.02
N PHE A 455 -2.95 13.70 -7.54
CA PHE A 455 -1.86 14.50 -6.99
C PHE A 455 -2.44 15.72 -6.29
N SER A 456 -2.02 15.98 -5.05
CA SER A 456 -2.46 17.16 -4.31
C SER A 456 -1.31 17.77 -3.50
N THR A 457 -0.87 18.97 -3.87
CA THR A 457 0.12 19.69 -3.06
C THR A 457 -0.53 20.61 -2.04
N PHE A 458 0.13 20.79 -0.89
CA PHE A 458 -0.22 21.83 0.07
C PHE A 458 -0.17 23.23 -0.58
N PRO A 459 -1.17 24.11 -0.36
CA PRO A 459 -1.15 25.46 -0.91
C PRO A 459 0.14 26.23 -0.55
N GLY A 460 0.82 26.79 -1.55
CA GLY A 460 2.04 27.58 -1.36
C GLY A 460 3.35 26.78 -1.19
N SER A 461 3.32 25.44 -1.27
CA SER A 461 4.56 24.65 -1.32
C SER A 461 5.20 24.74 -2.71
N SER A 462 6.53 24.86 -2.77
CA SER A 462 7.32 24.61 -3.99
C SER A 462 7.09 23.18 -4.52
N GLN A 463 7.67 22.82 -5.67
CA GLN A 463 7.50 21.52 -6.34
C GLN A 463 7.91 20.29 -5.48
N LYS A 464 7.03 19.79 -4.61
CA LYS A 464 7.34 18.76 -3.59
C LYS A 464 6.88 17.34 -3.92
N ILE A 465 6.20 17.14 -5.05
CA ILE A 465 5.89 15.81 -5.59
C ILE A 465 6.78 15.56 -6.81
N CYS A 466 7.76 14.66 -6.75
CA CYS A 466 8.75 14.47 -7.82
C CYS A 466 9.31 13.03 -7.88
N ASN A 467 9.95 12.65 -8.99
CA ASN A 467 10.63 11.34 -9.11
C ASN A 467 9.75 10.12 -8.77
N ASN A 468 8.46 10.17 -9.08
CA ASN A 468 7.53 9.06 -8.83
C ASN A 468 7.30 8.26 -10.11
N THR A 469 7.29 6.94 -10.02
CA THR A 469 6.96 6.01 -11.11
C THR A 469 5.72 5.21 -10.70
N ILE A 470 4.59 5.42 -11.38
CA ILE A 470 3.32 4.78 -11.07
C ILE A 470 2.82 4.04 -12.31
N ARG A 471 2.57 2.73 -12.20
CA ARG A 471 1.93 1.91 -13.24
C ARG A 471 0.50 1.65 -12.80
N LEU A 472 -0.44 2.42 -13.32
CA LEU A 472 -1.85 2.41 -12.91
C LEU A 472 -2.70 1.62 -13.90
N ASN A 473 -3.33 0.56 -13.41
CA ASN A 473 -4.33 -0.24 -14.13
C ASN A 473 -5.71 -0.03 -13.52
N VAL A 474 -6.66 0.52 -14.28
CA VAL A 474 -8.03 0.77 -13.82
C VAL A 474 -9.00 -0.19 -14.50
N VAL A 475 -9.67 -1.02 -13.70
CA VAL A 475 -10.59 -2.06 -14.16
C VAL A 475 -11.97 -1.89 -13.54
N ARG A 476 -12.98 -2.42 -14.21
CA ARG A 476 -14.34 -2.57 -13.67
C ARG A 476 -14.57 -4.05 -13.39
N SER A 477 -15.18 -4.36 -12.25
CA SER A 477 -15.73 -5.70 -12.02
C SER A 477 -16.97 -5.94 -12.88
N LYS A 478 -17.40 -7.19 -13.03
CA LYS A 478 -18.64 -7.53 -13.75
C LYS A 478 -19.86 -6.90 -13.09
N GLU A 479 -19.84 -6.81 -11.77
CA GLU A 479 -20.88 -6.18 -10.96
C GLU A 479 -20.94 -4.68 -11.25
N ALA A 480 -19.79 -4.00 -11.33
CA ALA A 480 -19.72 -2.59 -11.72
C ALA A 480 -20.16 -2.36 -13.17
N GLU A 481 -19.85 -3.28 -14.09
CA GLU A 481 -20.32 -3.24 -15.48
C GLU A 481 -21.84 -3.31 -15.56
N ALA A 482 -22.44 -4.30 -14.89
CA ALA A 482 -23.88 -4.50 -14.85
C ALA A 482 -24.62 -3.34 -14.16
N ALA A 483 -24.05 -2.78 -13.09
CA ALA A 483 -24.64 -1.67 -12.34
C ALA A 483 -24.36 -0.29 -12.95
N GLY A 484 -23.57 -0.21 -14.03
CA GLY A 484 -23.19 1.07 -14.63
C GLY A 484 -22.23 1.92 -13.78
N TYR A 485 -21.54 1.33 -12.80
CA TYR A 485 -20.55 2.04 -11.99
C TYR A 485 -19.26 2.28 -12.77
N TRP A 486 -18.70 3.48 -12.66
CA TRP A 486 -17.53 3.91 -13.42
C TRP A 486 -16.60 4.79 -12.58
N CYS A 487 -15.40 5.04 -13.11
CA CYS A 487 -14.43 5.97 -12.56
C CYS A 487 -14.41 7.25 -13.40
N THR A 488 -14.61 8.40 -12.77
CA THR A 488 -14.72 9.68 -13.47
C THR A 488 -13.44 10.13 -14.10
N ALA A 489 -12.39 10.28 -13.30
CA ALA A 489 -11.06 10.65 -13.77
C ALA A 489 -10.04 9.54 -13.49
N LEU A 490 -9.16 9.22 -14.44
CA LEU A 490 -8.03 8.34 -14.11
C LEU A 490 -7.04 9.01 -13.16
N VAL A 491 -6.66 10.24 -13.50
CA VAL A 491 -5.72 11.05 -12.73
C VAL A 491 -6.35 12.43 -12.56
N ASN A 492 -6.35 12.93 -11.32
CA ASN A 492 -6.66 14.31 -10.99
C ASN A 492 -5.39 14.99 -10.46
N GLN A 493 -5.19 16.26 -10.81
CA GLN A 493 -4.01 17.02 -10.39
C GLN A 493 -4.41 18.37 -9.84
N ALA A 494 -3.96 18.65 -8.62
CA ALA A 494 -4.07 19.95 -7.98
C ALA A 494 -2.68 20.43 -7.51
N GLY A 495 -2.30 21.63 -7.93
CA GLY A 495 -1.07 22.31 -7.52
C GLY A 495 0.17 22.00 -8.37
N SER A 496 1.36 22.27 -7.82
CA SER A 496 2.62 22.28 -8.57
C SER A 496 3.38 20.96 -8.43
N LEU A 497 3.61 20.26 -9.54
CA LEU A 497 4.40 19.03 -9.58
C LEU A 497 5.86 19.33 -9.90
N GLY A 498 6.76 18.64 -9.21
CA GLY A 498 8.18 18.62 -9.56
C GLY A 498 8.48 17.74 -10.76
N LYS A 499 9.76 17.75 -11.14
CA LYS A 499 10.26 17.00 -12.30
C LYS A 499 10.15 15.48 -12.11
N SER A 500 10.13 14.78 -13.25
CA SER A 500 10.32 13.32 -13.34
C SER A 500 9.23 12.50 -12.63
N ASN A 501 8.00 12.99 -12.61
CA ASN A 501 6.85 12.14 -12.30
C ASN A 501 6.42 11.40 -13.57
N TYR A 502 6.33 10.09 -13.48
CA TYR A 502 5.94 9.18 -14.54
C TYR A 502 4.72 8.38 -14.12
N VAL A 503 3.65 8.44 -14.93
CA VAL A 503 2.46 7.63 -14.74
C VAL A 503 2.14 6.89 -16.04
N SER A 504 2.27 5.57 -16.05
CA SER A 504 1.76 4.70 -17.12
C SER A 504 0.33 4.33 -16.80
N LEU A 505 -0.58 4.54 -17.74
CA LEU A 505 -2.02 4.36 -17.59
C LEU A 505 -2.56 3.25 -18.50
N ARG A 506 -3.30 2.31 -17.92
CA ARG A 506 -4.13 1.34 -18.64
C ARG A 506 -5.51 1.27 -17.99
N GLY A 507 -6.60 1.25 -18.77
CA GLY A 507 -7.93 1.02 -18.19
C GLY A 507 -9.11 1.75 -18.81
N TYR A 508 -10.24 1.70 -18.11
CA TYR A 508 -11.51 2.31 -18.51
C TYR A 508 -11.85 3.50 -17.62
N ALA A 509 -12.13 4.67 -18.22
CA ALA A 509 -12.65 5.84 -17.51
C ALA A 509 -13.55 6.70 -18.41
N GLY A 510 -14.35 7.55 -17.77
CA GLY A 510 -15.19 8.54 -18.46
C GLY A 510 -14.38 9.68 -19.07
N THR A 511 -13.36 10.16 -18.35
CA THR A 511 -12.42 11.19 -18.82
C THR A 511 -11.01 10.97 -18.23
N ILE A 512 -9.98 11.48 -18.91
CA ILE A 512 -8.70 11.82 -18.25
C ILE A 512 -8.94 13.19 -17.62
N GLY A 513 -8.77 13.33 -16.30
CA GLY A 513 -9.17 14.53 -15.56
C GLY A 513 -8.55 15.81 -16.12
N THR A 514 -9.35 16.89 -16.06
CA THR A 514 -8.98 18.26 -16.43
C THR A 514 -7.99 18.86 -15.43
N THR A 515 -6.88 19.39 -15.92
CA THR A 515 -5.93 20.22 -15.18
C THR A 515 -6.58 21.55 -14.79
N THR A 516 -6.70 21.83 -13.50
CA THR A 516 -7.07 23.18 -13.01
C THR A 516 -5.86 23.81 -12.32
N GLY A 517 -5.30 24.87 -12.94
CA GLY A 517 -4.37 25.80 -12.27
C GLY A 517 -2.90 25.38 -12.15
N VAL A 518 -2.36 24.60 -13.09
CA VAL A 518 -0.95 24.16 -13.07
C VAL A 518 -0.08 25.14 -13.87
N THR A 519 0.93 25.74 -13.23
CA THR A 519 1.86 26.70 -13.88
C THR A 519 3.14 26.05 -14.43
N ASP A 520 3.47 24.81 -14.04
CA ASP A 520 4.68 24.10 -14.49
C ASP A 520 4.37 22.63 -14.87
N ASN A 521 4.45 22.30 -16.16
CA ASN A 521 4.15 20.96 -16.70
C ASN A 521 5.42 20.09 -16.79
N TYR A 522 5.57 19.07 -15.94
CA TYR A 522 6.65 18.06 -16.03
C TYR A 522 6.25 16.62 -15.68
N ALA A 523 4.94 16.31 -15.60
CA ALA A 523 4.50 14.93 -15.44
C ALA A 523 4.30 14.27 -16.81
N ALA A 524 5.06 13.22 -17.10
CA ALA A 524 4.82 12.39 -18.28
C ALA A 524 3.71 11.39 -17.95
N ILE A 525 2.49 11.70 -18.37
CA ILE A 525 1.38 10.73 -18.36
C ILE A 525 1.44 9.97 -19.69
N VAL A 526 1.90 8.72 -19.65
CA VAL A 526 1.97 7.85 -20.83
C VAL A 526 0.73 6.96 -20.86
N ASN A 527 -0.02 7.06 -21.95
CA ASN A 527 -1.23 6.29 -22.16
C ASN A 527 -0.91 4.99 -22.92
N ASP A 528 -1.07 3.84 -22.25
CA ASP A 528 -0.80 2.51 -22.79
C ASP A 528 -2.08 1.74 -23.20
N GLY A 529 -3.22 2.44 -23.36
CA GLY A 529 -4.43 1.87 -23.95
C GLY A 529 -5.76 2.16 -23.24
N ILE A 530 -6.09 3.43 -23.03
CA ILE A 530 -7.39 3.84 -22.45
C ILE A 530 -8.55 3.61 -23.44
N GLN A 531 -9.60 2.90 -22.98
CA GLN A 531 -10.87 2.77 -23.69
C GLN A 531 -11.96 3.58 -22.97
N GLY A 532 -12.58 4.55 -23.67
CA GLY A 532 -13.63 5.42 -23.13
C GLY A 532 -14.56 5.94 -24.23
N SER A 533 -15.82 6.22 -23.88
CA SER A 533 -16.92 6.38 -24.84
C SER A 533 -17.36 7.81 -25.15
N ASN A 534 -16.93 8.89 -24.47
CA ASN A 534 -17.42 10.25 -24.77
C ASN A 534 -16.64 11.42 -24.14
N GLY A 535 -15.30 11.38 -24.15
CA GLY A 535 -14.49 12.52 -23.69
C GLY A 535 -13.91 13.29 -24.87
N THR A 536 -14.27 14.57 -25.03
CA THR A 536 -13.45 15.52 -25.80
C THR A 536 -12.09 15.55 -25.13
N PHE A 537 -11.06 15.03 -25.82
CA PHE A 537 -9.70 15.11 -25.32
C PHE A 537 -9.39 16.60 -25.07
N GLY A 538 -8.95 16.94 -23.85
CA GLY A 538 -8.22 18.18 -23.65
C GLY A 538 -7.11 18.27 -24.69
N THR A 539 -6.79 19.48 -25.13
CA THR A 539 -5.85 19.81 -26.22
C THR A 539 -4.82 18.70 -26.49
N PRO A 540 -4.65 18.27 -27.75
CA PRO A 540 -3.68 17.24 -28.13
C PRO A 540 -2.37 17.45 -27.41
N PHE A 541 -1.74 16.37 -26.94
CA PHE A 541 -0.35 16.41 -26.45
C PHE A 541 0.48 17.26 -27.41
N ASP A 542 0.95 18.40 -26.92
CA ASP A 542 1.76 19.34 -27.69
C ASP A 542 3.22 19.11 -27.31
N PRO A 543 3.97 18.36 -28.14
CA PRO A 543 5.39 18.13 -27.87
C PRO A 543 6.16 19.45 -27.83
N THR A 544 5.70 20.54 -28.47
CA THR A 544 6.46 21.81 -28.49
C THR A 544 6.59 22.48 -27.12
N THR A 545 5.79 22.09 -26.12
CA THR A 545 5.74 22.74 -24.79
C THR A 545 6.10 21.84 -23.61
N THR A 546 6.32 20.53 -23.80
CA THR A 546 6.61 19.58 -22.71
C THR A 546 7.87 18.75 -22.98
N PRO A 547 9.00 18.97 -22.28
CA PRO A 547 10.24 18.22 -22.50
C PRO A 547 10.09 16.75 -22.05
N ALA A 548 10.44 15.80 -22.91
CA ALA A 548 10.45 14.37 -22.58
C ALA A 548 11.79 13.98 -21.93
N PRO A 549 11.82 13.46 -20.69
CA PRO A 549 12.95 12.67 -20.23
C PRO A 549 12.83 11.26 -20.82
N ASP A 550 13.92 10.81 -21.42
CA ASP A 550 14.19 9.48 -21.98
C ASP A 550 13.21 8.36 -21.54
N MET A 551 12.36 7.85 -22.45
CA MET A 551 12.08 6.41 -22.66
C MET A 551 10.99 6.10 -23.71
N GLY A 552 11.17 4.91 -24.31
CA GLY A 552 10.36 4.08 -25.20
C GLY A 552 8.85 4.34 -25.40
N CYS A 553 8.45 4.28 -26.68
CA CYS A 553 7.12 4.09 -27.25
C CYS A 553 5.93 4.75 -26.52
N GLY A 554 5.54 5.95 -26.96
CA GLY A 554 4.22 6.52 -26.68
C GLY A 554 3.25 6.28 -27.84
N TRP A 555 1.98 5.98 -27.53
CA TRP A 555 0.90 5.93 -28.51
C TRP A 555 0.18 7.29 -28.56
N MET A 556 0.27 8.01 -29.67
CA MET A 556 -0.58 9.18 -29.92
C MET A 556 -1.92 8.72 -30.52
N ARG A 557 -3.03 8.96 -29.83
CA ARG A 557 -4.37 8.89 -30.44
C ARG A 557 -4.71 10.28 -30.99
N ALA A 558 -4.49 10.48 -32.29
CA ALA A 558 -5.06 11.65 -32.96
C ALA A 558 -6.60 11.57 -32.84
N THR A 559 -7.24 12.70 -32.59
CA THR A 559 -8.69 12.83 -32.50
C THR A 559 -9.35 12.25 -33.75
N THR A 560 -10.50 11.59 -33.53
CA THR A 560 -11.34 11.01 -34.59
C THR A 560 -11.42 11.91 -35.80
N PHE A 561 -11.22 11.36 -37.01
CA PHE A 561 -11.48 12.07 -38.26
C PHE A 561 -12.86 12.75 -38.18
N SER A 562 -12.90 14.08 -38.33
CA SER A 562 -14.17 14.80 -38.46
C SER A 562 -15.02 14.13 -39.55
N SER A 563 -16.34 14.11 -39.37
CA SER A 563 -17.27 13.54 -40.34
C SER A 563 -17.08 14.26 -41.69
N GLY A 564 -16.43 13.60 -42.64
CA GLY A 564 -16.10 14.17 -43.96
C GLY A 564 -14.60 14.32 -44.27
N ALA A 565 -13.69 14.22 -43.28
CA ALA A 565 -12.26 14.32 -43.54
C ALA A 565 -11.68 13.01 -44.13
N THR A 566 -11.04 13.11 -45.28
CA THR A 566 -10.29 12.04 -45.95
C THR A 566 -8.82 11.96 -45.52
N ASN A 567 -8.29 13.04 -44.94
CA ASN A 567 -6.90 13.15 -44.48
C ASN A 567 -6.82 13.55 -42.99
N CYS A 568 -5.84 13.01 -42.27
CA CYS A 568 -5.51 13.40 -40.89
C CYS A 568 -4.03 13.84 -40.83
N PRO A 569 -3.72 15.14 -40.70
CA PRO A 569 -2.36 15.60 -40.57
C PRO A 569 -1.80 15.33 -39.16
N VAL A 570 -0.57 14.84 -39.10
CA VAL A 570 0.24 14.57 -37.92
C VAL A 570 1.60 15.21 -38.16
N SER A 571 2.04 16.14 -37.32
CA SER A 571 3.40 16.69 -37.42
C SER A 571 4.37 15.87 -36.57
N LEU A 572 5.56 15.59 -37.08
CA LEU A 572 6.65 15.05 -36.28
C LEU A 572 7.15 16.13 -35.31
N PRO A 573 7.54 15.75 -34.10
CA PRO A 573 8.01 16.69 -33.09
C PRO A 573 9.40 17.24 -33.45
N ALA A 574 9.75 18.40 -32.91
CA ALA A 574 11.07 19.00 -33.11
C ALA A 574 12.21 18.09 -32.58
N LEU A 575 13.29 17.95 -33.35
CA LEU A 575 14.43 17.08 -33.02
C LEU A 575 15.24 17.52 -31.79
N THR A 576 15.10 18.78 -31.37
CA THR A 576 15.72 19.30 -30.14
C THR A 576 15.31 18.50 -28.90
N MET A 577 14.18 17.78 -28.97
CA MET A 577 13.58 17.02 -27.89
C MET A 577 14.02 15.55 -27.81
N PHE A 578 14.76 15.05 -28.79
CA PHE A 578 15.09 13.63 -28.89
C PHE A 578 16.60 13.45 -28.96
N ASN A 579 17.13 12.30 -28.51
CA ASN A 579 18.53 11.95 -28.73
C ASN A 579 18.76 11.53 -30.20
N HIS A 580 20.00 11.69 -30.68
CA HIS A 580 20.37 11.14 -31.99
C HIS A 580 20.10 9.61 -31.98
N ASN A 581 19.53 9.09 -33.06
CA ASN A 581 19.04 7.71 -33.20
C ASN A 581 17.77 7.33 -32.39
N ALA A 582 17.10 8.26 -31.71
CA ALA A 582 15.81 7.95 -31.09
C ALA A 582 14.77 7.58 -32.17
N GLU A 583 13.98 6.53 -31.93
CA GLU A 583 12.97 6.06 -32.89
C GLU A 583 11.54 6.40 -32.45
N ILE A 584 10.70 6.76 -33.42
CA ILE A 584 9.24 6.91 -33.26
C ILE A 584 8.52 6.03 -34.27
N VAL A 585 7.38 5.46 -33.88
CA VAL A 585 6.52 4.67 -34.77
C VAL A 585 5.14 5.30 -34.79
N ILE A 586 4.61 5.56 -35.98
CA ILE A 586 3.25 6.07 -36.19
C ILE A 586 2.46 4.96 -36.88
N GLU A 587 1.31 4.56 -36.31
CA GLU A 587 0.45 3.49 -36.82
C GLU A 587 -1.00 3.99 -37.00
N HIS A 588 -1.63 3.68 -38.14
CA HIS A 588 -3.04 4.00 -38.38
C HIS A 588 -3.97 2.92 -37.78
N ARG A 589 -4.64 3.22 -36.67
CA ARG A 589 -5.56 2.29 -35.99
C ARG A 589 -7.06 2.60 -36.12
N ASP A 590 -7.47 3.47 -37.03
CA ASP A 590 -8.90 3.69 -37.27
C ASP A 590 -9.51 2.56 -38.11
N GLY A 591 -10.12 1.59 -37.42
CA GLY A 591 -10.84 0.48 -38.06
C GLY A 591 -12.19 0.87 -38.69
N ALA A 592 -12.74 2.03 -38.34
CA ALA A 592 -14.00 2.52 -38.89
C ALA A 592 -13.82 3.24 -40.25
N LYS A 593 -12.61 3.76 -40.52
CA LYS A 593 -12.24 4.41 -41.78
C LYS A 593 -10.92 3.86 -42.33
N PRO A 594 -10.85 2.58 -42.74
CA PRO A 594 -9.60 1.92 -43.09
C PRO A 594 -8.91 2.45 -44.36
N GLY A 595 -9.61 3.25 -45.18
CA GLY A 595 -9.09 3.87 -46.40
C GLY A 595 -8.59 5.30 -46.26
N ASN A 596 -8.70 5.91 -45.07
CA ASN A 596 -8.26 7.27 -44.85
C ASN A 596 -6.72 7.38 -44.77
N VAL A 597 -6.20 8.53 -45.20
CA VAL A 597 -4.76 8.79 -45.23
C VAL A 597 -4.35 9.59 -43.99
N VAL A 598 -3.28 9.17 -43.32
CA VAL A 598 -2.62 9.96 -42.26
C VAL A 598 -1.39 10.64 -42.85
N GLU A 599 -1.44 11.96 -43.00
CA GLU A 599 -0.33 12.77 -43.50
C GLU A 599 0.64 13.10 -42.37
N ILE A 600 1.86 12.58 -42.42
CA ILE A 600 2.94 12.82 -41.47
C ILE A 600 3.84 13.95 -42.00
N LYS A 601 3.90 15.09 -41.32
CA LYS A 601 4.69 16.27 -41.72
C LYS A 601 5.99 16.37 -40.91
N ASP A 602 7.12 16.50 -41.59
CA ASP A 602 8.43 16.84 -41.03
C ASP A 602 8.93 18.12 -41.72
N GLY A 603 8.64 19.28 -41.14
CA GLY A 603 8.86 20.57 -41.81
C GLY A 603 8.07 20.67 -43.13
N THR A 604 8.78 20.77 -44.26
CA THR A 604 8.21 20.83 -45.61
C THR A 604 7.96 19.46 -46.23
N VAL A 605 8.49 18.38 -45.63
CA VAL A 605 8.34 17.01 -46.14
C VAL A 605 7.03 16.43 -45.61
N THR A 606 6.15 15.97 -46.50
CA THR A 606 4.91 15.26 -46.14
C THR A 606 5.02 13.79 -46.56
N ARG A 607 4.74 12.88 -45.63
CA ARG A 607 4.69 11.42 -45.80
C ARG A 607 3.27 10.94 -45.48
N CYS A 608 2.84 9.75 -45.88
CA CYS A 608 1.43 9.35 -45.74
C CYS A 608 1.26 7.88 -45.30
N LEU A 609 0.64 7.58 -44.15
CA LEU A 609 0.13 6.23 -43.87
C LEU A 609 -1.16 6.03 -44.65
N LEU A 610 -1.20 4.98 -45.46
CA LEU A 610 -2.21 4.86 -46.50
C LEU A 610 -3.51 4.22 -45.99
N GLY A 611 -3.53 3.68 -44.76
CA GLY A 611 -4.73 3.24 -44.07
C GLY A 611 -4.48 2.20 -42.98
N PHE A 612 -5.53 1.45 -42.61
CA PHE A 612 -5.56 0.66 -41.37
C PHE A 612 -4.42 -0.36 -41.23
N LYS A 613 -3.75 -0.30 -40.07
CA LYS A 613 -2.53 -1.05 -39.68
C LYS A 613 -1.26 -0.69 -40.46
N ASP A 614 -1.29 0.32 -41.33
CA ASP A 614 -0.05 0.86 -41.88
C ASP A 614 0.73 1.56 -40.77
N ALA A 615 2.05 1.32 -40.74
CA ALA A 615 2.96 1.93 -39.78
C ALA A 615 4.19 2.50 -40.50
N ALA A 616 4.66 3.65 -40.04
CA ALA A 616 5.94 4.23 -40.44
C ALA A 616 6.83 4.40 -39.21
N ARG A 617 8.10 4.04 -39.35
CA ARG A 617 9.12 4.19 -38.32
C ARG A 617 10.09 5.28 -38.72
N PHE A 618 10.34 6.23 -37.85
CA PHE A 618 11.29 7.32 -38.04
C PHE A 618 12.40 7.26 -37.00
N ARG A 619 13.59 7.74 -37.36
CA ARG A 619 14.76 7.84 -36.50
C ARG A 619 15.28 9.28 -36.51
N ALA A 620 15.50 9.84 -35.33
CA ALA A 620 16.00 11.20 -35.17
C ALA A 620 17.45 11.29 -35.66
N ASN A 621 17.71 12.14 -36.65
CA ASN A 621 19.05 12.44 -37.14
C ASN A 621 19.42 13.89 -36.83
N LYS A 622 20.10 14.08 -35.69
CA LYS A 622 20.61 15.39 -35.28
C LYS A 622 21.64 16.01 -36.23
N ALA A 623 22.37 15.20 -37.01
CA ALA A 623 23.39 15.73 -37.90
C ALA A 623 22.77 16.49 -39.09
N THR A 624 21.62 16.02 -39.57
CA THR A 624 20.87 16.61 -40.69
C THR A 624 19.69 17.44 -40.24
N ALA A 625 19.40 17.49 -38.94
CA ALA A 625 18.19 18.08 -38.38
C ALA A 625 16.91 17.56 -39.08
N SER A 626 16.85 16.25 -39.36
CA SER A 626 15.70 15.54 -39.96
C SER A 626 15.27 14.29 -39.19
N TRP A 627 14.04 13.84 -39.43
CA TRP A 627 13.61 12.49 -39.10
C TRP A 627 13.78 11.55 -40.30
N ASP A 628 14.69 10.59 -40.17
CA ASP A 628 15.00 9.61 -41.20
C ASP A 628 13.98 8.46 -41.17
N LEU A 629 13.43 8.07 -42.31
CA LEU A 629 12.47 6.96 -42.40
C LEU A 629 13.23 5.63 -42.34
N VAL A 630 12.97 4.82 -41.31
CA VAL A 630 13.69 3.55 -41.05
C VAL A 630 13.04 2.36 -41.76
N THR A 631 11.72 2.38 -41.93
CA THR A 631 10.99 1.29 -42.60
C THR A 631 9.86 1.87 -43.44
N PRO A 632 9.87 1.67 -44.77
CA PRO A 632 8.78 2.12 -45.63
C PRO A 632 7.50 1.32 -45.35
N THR A 633 6.35 1.99 -45.50
CA THR A 633 5.02 1.35 -45.39
C THR A 633 4.83 0.24 -46.42
N LYS A 634 3.94 -0.72 -46.13
CA LYS A 634 3.53 -1.76 -47.08
C LYS A 634 3.03 -1.12 -48.38
N ALA A 635 3.59 -1.52 -49.52
CA ALA A 635 3.13 -1.04 -50.82
C ALA A 635 1.66 -1.44 -51.04
N ARG A 636 0.84 -0.49 -51.49
CA ARG A 636 -0.53 -0.76 -51.91
C ARG A 636 -0.55 -1.11 -53.39
N SER A 637 -1.60 -1.80 -53.83
CA SER A 637 -1.77 -2.16 -55.23
C SER A 637 -3.20 -1.95 -55.71
N ALA A 638 -3.35 -1.54 -56.97
CA ALA A 638 -4.61 -1.44 -57.68
C ALA A 638 -4.46 -2.06 -59.06
N THR A 639 -5.53 -2.67 -59.57
CA THR A 639 -5.55 -3.29 -60.90
C THR A 639 -6.61 -2.65 -61.77
N ALA A 640 -6.27 -2.37 -63.02
CA ALA A 640 -7.23 -1.95 -64.02
C ALA A 640 -7.02 -2.71 -65.34
N THR A 641 -8.12 -3.11 -65.97
CA THR A 641 -8.11 -3.57 -67.36
C THR A 641 -8.13 -2.34 -68.26
N ILE A 642 -7.14 -2.24 -69.13
CA ILE A 642 -6.95 -1.07 -70.00
C ILE A 642 -6.95 -1.56 -71.45
N GLU A 643 -7.80 -0.94 -72.27
CA GLU A 643 -7.77 -1.10 -73.71
C GLU A 643 -6.60 -0.29 -74.28
N MET A 644 -5.64 -0.99 -74.87
CA MET A 644 -4.45 -0.37 -75.42
C MET A 644 -4.66 -0.05 -76.89
N ALA A 645 -4.12 1.10 -77.31
CA ALA A 645 -4.09 1.49 -78.71
C ALA A 645 -2.90 0.81 -79.40
N ALA A 646 -3.06 0.52 -80.70
CA ALA A 646 -1.95 0.03 -81.52
C ALA A 646 -0.79 1.04 -81.47
N THR A 647 0.40 0.57 -81.07
CA THR A 647 1.59 1.41 -80.88
C THR A 647 2.69 0.90 -81.81
N ALA A 648 3.11 1.74 -82.76
CA ALA A 648 4.16 1.39 -83.71
C ALA A 648 5.50 1.08 -83.00
N ILE A 649 6.36 0.28 -83.64
CA ILE A 649 7.69 -0.05 -83.09
C ILE A 649 8.49 1.23 -82.78
N GLY A 650 9.07 1.30 -81.59
CA GLY A 650 9.82 2.46 -81.10
C GLY A 650 8.96 3.66 -80.65
N ALA A 651 7.64 3.65 -80.90
CA ALA A 651 6.74 4.71 -80.46
C ALA A 651 6.28 4.51 -79.00
N GLU A 652 5.95 5.62 -78.36
CA GLU A 652 5.36 5.67 -77.02
C GLU A 652 3.85 5.92 -77.13
N SER A 653 3.06 5.24 -76.31
CA SER A 653 1.61 5.38 -76.27
C SER A 653 1.18 6.73 -75.69
N GLY A 654 -0.11 7.05 -75.81
CA GLY A 654 -0.73 8.02 -74.90
C GLY A 654 -0.72 7.53 -73.44
N PRO A 655 -0.97 8.41 -72.46
CA PRO A 655 -1.02 8.02 -71.06
C PRO A 655 -2.22 7.13 -70.76
N TYR A 656 -1.99 6.04 -70.04
CA TYR A 656 -3.01 5.21 -69.43
C TYR A 656 -3.14 5.51 -67.94
N VAL A 657 -4.32 5.29 -67.36
CA VAL A 657 -4.63 5.62 -65.96
C VAL A 657 -5.17 4.39 -65.24
N ILE A 658 -4.56 4.03 -64.12
CA ILE A 658 -5.08 3.03 -63.17
C ILE A 658 -5.68 3.80 -61.98
N PRO A 659 -7.01 3.74 -61.75
CA PRO A 659 -7.61 4.26 -60.54
C PRO A 659 -6.99 3.60 -59.32
N ALA A 660 -6.41 4.39 -58.43
CA ALA A 660 -5.59 3.94 -57.31
C ALA A 660 -5.94 4.75 -56.05
N SER A 661 -7.08 4.44 -55.44
CA SER A 661 -7.58 5.14 -54.24
C SER A 661 -6.52 5.21 -53.14
N GLY A 662 -6.22 6.43 -52.68
CA GLY A 662 -5.15 6.71 -51.72
C GLY A 662 -3.78 6.99 -52.34
N CYS A 663 -3.63 6.97 -53.67
CA CYS A 663 -2.40 7.43 -54.33
C CYS A 663 -2.29 8.97 -54.28
N ARG A 664 -1.07 9.50 -54.25
CA ARG A 664 -0.78 10.95 -54.15
C ARG A 664 0.41 11.29 -55.04
N PRO A 665 0.53 12.53 -55.56
CA PRO A 665 1.58 12.91 -56.51
C PRO A 665 3.04 12.69 -56.06
N HIS A 666 3.30 12.56 -54.77
CA HIS A 666 4.63 12.36 -54.20
C HIS A 666 4.97 10.88 -53.92
N HIS A 667 4.07 9.94 -54.23
CA HIS A 667 4.35 8.51 -54.04
C HIS A 667 5.27 7.97 -55.14
N ARG A 668 6.12 6.99 -54.79
CA ARG A 668 6.70 6.13 -55.81
C ARG A 668 5.65 5.18 -56.31
N VAL A 669 5.62 4.99 -57.63
CA VAL A 669 4.72 4.07 -58.31
C VAL A 669 5.54 3.06 -59.09
N GLY A 670 5.01 1.86 -59.26
CA GLY A 670 5.51 0.83 -60.15
C GLY A 670 4.35 0.15 -60.85
N VAL A 671 4.34 0.15 -62.18
CA VAL A 671 3.32 -0.56 -62.96
C VAL A 671 3.88 -1.90 -63.42
N THR A 672 3.28 -2.97 -62.94
CA THR A 672 3.58 -4.32 -63.42
C THR A 672 2.78 -4.60 -64.68
N VAL A 673 3.54 -4.99 -65.69
CA VAL A 673 3.08 -5.33 -67.02
C VAL A 673 2.70 -6.82 -67.03
N PRO A 674 1.49 -7.21 -67.48
CA PRO A 674 1.07 -8.61 -67.48
C PRO A 674 1.90 -9.44 -68.45
N ALA A 675 2.23 -10.67 -68.05
CA ALA A 675 3.11 -11.57 -68.83
C ALA A 675 2.48 -12.08 -70.14
N THR A 676 1.17 -11.88 -70.36
CA THR A 676 0.44 -12.37 -71.53
C THR A 676 -0.40 -11.24 -72.14
N GLY A 677 -0.48 -11.21 -73.49
CA GLY A 677 -1.45 -10.37 -74.22
C GLY A 677 -0.99 -8.98 -74.67
N ILE A 678 0.29 -8.61 -74.50
CA ILE A 678 0.77 -7.24 -74.74
C ILE A 678 1.95 -7.09 -75.71
N GLY A 679 2.55 -8.20 -76.18
CA GLY A 679 3.63 -8.26 -77.20
C GLY A 679 4.66 -7.12 -77.21
N GLY A 680 5.84 -7.28 -76.62
CA GLY A 680 6.91 -6.27 -76.77
C GLY A 680 6.64 -4.89 -76.16
N LEU A 681 5.51 -4.66 -75.49
CA LEU A 681 5.21 -3.43 -74.78
C LEU A 681 5.88 -3.42 -73.40
N VAL A 682 6.61 -2.35 -73.09
CA VAL A 682 7.21 -2.11 -71.76
C VAL A 682 6.75 -0.76 -71.22
N VAL A 683 6.67 -0.62 -69.89
CA VAL A 683 6.39 0.68 -69.27
C VAL A 683 7.57 1.62 -69.48
N SER A 684 7.37 2.71 -70.22
CA SER A 684 8.41 3.69 -70.53
C SER A 684 8.45 4.84 -69.53
N ALA A 685 7.30 5.20 -68.96
CA ALA A 685 7.17 6.19 -67.91
C ALA A 685 5.99 5.87 -67.01
N GLN A 686 6.02 6.39 -65.78
CA GLN A 686 4.95 6.26 -64.80
C GLN A 686 4.98 7.44 -63.83
N ARG A 687 3.81 7.86 -63.37
CA ARG A 687 3.62 9.01 -62.49
C ARG A 687 2.47 8.76 -61.52
N ALA A 688 2.69 9.09 -60.25
CA ALA A 688 1.64 9.12 -59.27
C ALA A 688 0.79 10.39 -59.42
N GLU A 689 -0.53 10.26 -59.31
CA GLU A 689 -1.49 11.35 -59.29
C GLU A 689 -2.41 11.17 -58.06
N THR A 690 -3.22 12.18 -57.76
CA THR A 690 -4.22 12.06 -56.68
C THR A 690 -5.23 10.97 -57.05
N ASP A 691 -5.24 9.89 -56.27
CA ASP A 691 -6.09 8.71 -56.42
C ASP A 691 -5.92 7.95 -57.75
N ALA A 692 -4.77 8.10 -58.43
CA ALA A 692 -4.49 7.43 -59.70
C ALA A 692 -2.99 7.21 -59.95
N VAL A 693 -2.67 6.22 -60.80
CA VAL A 693 -1.33 6.02 -61.36
C VAL A 693 -1.41 6.15 -62.87
N ARG A 694 -0.68 7.11 -63.43
CA ARG A 694 -0.56 7.32 -64.87
C ARG A 694 0.69 6.61 -65.39
N PHE A 695 0.62 5.95 -66.53
CA PHE A 695 1.78 5.29 -67.14
C PHE A 695 1.71 5.29 -68.68
N TRP A 696 2.86 5.08 -69.31
CA TRP A 696 3.04 5.05 -70.75
C TRP A 696 3.71 3.74 -71.15
N LEU A 697 3.35 3.23 -72.31
CA LEU A 697 3.92 2.01 -72.87
C LEU A 697 4.74 2.33 -74.11
N ARG A 698 5.84 1.61 -74.32
CA ARG A 698 6.66 1.66 -75.53
C ARG A 698 6.78 0.28 -76.13
N ASN A 699 6.59 0.18 -77.45
CA ASN A 699 6.79 -1.06 -78.20
C ASN A 699 8.27 -1.21 -78.56
N VAL A 700 8.97 -2.19 -77.96
CA VAL A 700 10.43 -2.32 -78.10
C VAL A 700 10.90 -3.32 -79.16
N ASP A 701 10.06 -4.26 -79.60
CA ASP A 701 10.47 -5.34 -80.52
C ASP A 701 9.55 -5.53 -81.73
N GLY A 702 8.50 -4.70 -81.86
CA GLY A 702 7.56 -4.75 -82.98
C GLY A 702 6.52 -5.86 -82.91
N THR A 703 6.49 -6.64 -81.82
CA THR A 703 5.53 -7.74 -81.63
C THR A 703 4.22 -7.30 -80.96
N ALA A 704 4.02 -6.00 -80.76
CA ALA A 704 2.79 -5.47 -80.16
C ALA A 704 1.54 -5.84 -80.99
N PRO A 705 0.40 -6.10 -80.33
CA PRO A 705 -0.84 -6.45 -80.99
C PRO A 705 -1.20 -5.42 -82.07
N SER A 706 -1.49 -5.88 -83.29
CA SER A 706 -1.90 -5.05 -84.42
C SER A 706 -3.35 -4.54 -84.31
N ALA A 707 -4.08 -4.93 -83.25
CA ALA A 707 -5.45 -4.51 -82.93
C ALA A 707 -5.56 -4.13 -81.45
N MET A 708 -6.63 -3.40 -81.07
CA MET A 708 -6.86 -3.02 -79.66
C MET A 708 -6.93 -4.28 -78.79
N ALA A 709 -5.96 -4.42 -77.89
CA ALA A 709 -5.90 -5.50 -76.92
C ALA A 709 -6.16 -4.93 -75.52
N SER A 710 -6.98 -5.61 -74.73
CA SER A 710 -7.18 -5.28 -73.33
C SER A 710 -6.25 -6.10 -72.45
N ALA A 711 -5.53 -5.46 -71.53
CA ALA A 711 -4.68 -6.16 -70.57
C ALA A 711 -4.88 -5.60 -69.15
N THR A 712 -4.73 -6.45 -68.13
CA THR A 712 -4.84 -6.03 -66.73
C THR A 712 -3.47 -5.62 -66.20
N PHE A 713 -3.33 -4.33 -65.88
CA PHE A 713 -2.12 -3.78 -65.29
C PHE A 713 -2.28 -3.68 -63.78
N THR A 714 -1.20 -3.92 -63.05
CA THR A 714 -1.16 -3.70 -61.59
C THR A 714 -0.27 -2.51 -61.27
N ALA A 715 -0.85 -1.43 -60.79
CA ALA A 715 -0.09 -0.36 -60.16
C ALA A 715 0.22 -0.73 -58.71
N ARG A 716 1.46 -0.56 -58.29
CA ARG A 716 1.87 -0.54 -56.89
C ARG A 716 2.34 0.86 -56.53
N TRP A 717 2.01 1.34 -55.33
CA TRP A 717 2.55 2.60 -54.83
C TRP A 717 2.95 2.51 -53.36
N TRP A 718 4.00 3.24 -53.00
CA TRP A 718 4.54 3.30 -51.65
C TRP A 718 5.18 4.66 -51.39
N ILE A 719 5.40 4.96 -50.11
CA ILE A 719 6.12 6.16 -49.68
C ILE A 719 7.59 5.98 -50.02
N ASP A 720 8.18 6.96 -50.69
CA ASP A 720 9.61 6.98 -50.93
C ASP A 720 10.38 7.13 -49.60
N PRO A 721 11.28 6.20 -49.23
CA PRO A 721 12.38 6.54 -48.33
C PRO A 721 13.34 7.39 -49.16
N LEU A 722 13.29 8.71 -49.02
CA LEU A 722 14.33 9.57 -49.63
C LEU A 722 15.72 9.03 -49.31
#